data_AF-A0A9W4HUB5-F1
#
_entry.id   AF-A0A9W4HUB5-F1
#
_cell.length_a   1.000
_cell.length_b   1.000
_cell.length_c   1.000
_cell.angle_alpha   90.00
_cell.angle_beta   90.00
_cell.angle_gamma   90.00
#
_symmetry.space_group_name_H-M   'P 1'
#
loop_
_entity.id
_entity.type
_entity.pdbx_description
1 polymer ?
#
loop_
_entity_poly.entity_id
_entity_poly.type
_entity_poly.pdbx_seq_one_letter_code
_entity_poly.pdbx_strand_id
1 'polypeptide(L)'
;MCGIFGYVNYIVEKNRKEILDKLLNGLLRLDYRGYDSAGLAIDGDKKKEIFIYKEVGKVARLKKLIAEDKADPTKSEFVVVHNGITTNYKELRGLLAGKGFKFETETDTEAIAKLAKYIYDENPTIEFTTLAKAVIQELEGAFGLLIKSSHYPHEIIAARKGSPLVVGIRTQGKMKVDFVDVEAADEGILPAETASQNVAIKQSHGLSPSSASSSNMLAPPDKNLLHRSQSRAFLSEDGVPMPTEFFLSSDPAAVIEYTKKVLYLEDDDIAHIHDGQLNIHRISKDIGTSNVRVIQNIELELQEMMKGNFDYFMQKEIFEQPESVINALRGRLTTDAENKAVTLGGLSQYISTIRRSRRIVFIACGTSYHSCVAVRGIFEELTETPIAVELASDFLDRQAPVFRDDTCVFVSQSGETADSLMALRYCLGRGAMTVGIVNVVGSSISILTHCGVHINAGPEIGVASTKAYTSQMVCMVMFALALSEDRSSKRQRRVDIMEGLANISDQIKEVLKLDQDIKRLCMKFKDQKNLLVLGRGNQHATALEGALKIKEISYLHCEAVMSGELKHGVLALVDEALPLVMIMTRDDNFSKSLNAYNQVVARNGRPIIICNTGEPEFPSDRTDRIEVPRTVDALQGLLNVIPLQLMAYWLAVAEGLNVAFPRNLAKSVTVE
;
A
#
# COMPACT_ATOMS: atom_id res chain seq x y z
N MET A 1 3.02 -7.92 8.48
CA MET A 1 2.08 -6.93 7.90
C MET A 1 0.73 -7.11 8.56
N CYS A 2 0.05 -6.05 8.99
CA CYS A 2 -1.23 -6.15 9.71
C CYS A 2 -2.22 -5.07 9.26
N GLY A 3 -3.48 -5.24 9.66
CA GLY A 3 -4.55 -4.25 9.44
C GLY A 3 -5.02 -3.66 10.77
N ILE A 4 -5.19 -2.34 10.82
CA ILE A 4 -5.78 -1.63 11.95
C ILE A 4 -7.17 -1.16 11.55
N PHE A 5 -8.16 -1.36 12.43
CA PHE A 5 -9.47 -0.74 12.30
C PHE A 5 -10.01 -0.33 13.68
N GLY A 6 -10.53 0.89 13.77
CA GLY A 6 -11.16 1.45 14.97
C GLY A 6 -12.45 2.18 14.62
N TYR A 7 -13.43 2.11 15.50
CA TYR A 7 -14.73 2.77 15.33
C TYR A 7 -15.09 3.53 16.60
N VAL A 8 -15.41 4.81 16.45
CA VAL A 8 -15.90 5.69 17.52
C VAL A 8 -17.22 6.30 17.09
N ASN A 9 -18.27 6.11 17.89
CA ASN A 9 -19.57 6.74 17.71
C ASN A 9 -19.82 7.76 18.82
N TYR A 10 -20.13 9.01 18.44
CA TYR A 10 -20.42 10.10 19.35
C TYR A 10 -21.82 10.66 19.09
N ILE A 11 -22.69 10.61 20.11
CA ILE A 11 -24.13 10.98 20.02
C ILE A 11 -24.85 10.21 18.87
N VAL A 12 -24.35 9.03 18.55
CA VAL A 12 -24.99 8.08 17.62
C VAL A 12 -25.21 6.78 18.39
N GLU A 13 -26.45 6.53 18.78
CA GLU A 13 -26.79 5.34 19.57
C GLU A 13 -26.52 4.06 18.76
N LYS A 14 -25.76 3.16 19.38
CA LYS A 14 -25.38 1.86 18.83
C LYS A 14 -25.40 0.82 19.94
N ASN A 15 -26.01 -0.34 19.66
CA ASN A 15 -25.88 -1.48 20.54
C ASN A 15 -24.49 -2.13 20.35
N ARG A 16 -24.05 -2.92 21.36
CA ARG A 16 -22.74 -3.58 21.32
C ARG A 16 -22.57 -4.48 20.09
N LYS A 17 -23.64 -5.16 19.67
CA LYS A 17 -23.62 -6.04 18.49
C LYS A 17 -23.29 -5.28 17.21
N GLU A 18 -23.90 -4.12 16.99
CA GLU A 18 -23.63 -3.27 15.83
C GLU A 18 -22.20 -2.73 15.82
N ILE A 19 -21.64 -2.41 17.00
CA ILE A 19 -20.24 -1.99 17.15
C ILE A 19 -19.31 -3.16 16.79
N LEU A 20 -19.56 -4.35 17.34
CA LEU A 20 -18.77 -5.55 17.04
C LEU A 20 -18.85 -5.93 15.56
N ASP A 21 -20.03 -5.88 14.95
CA ASP A 21 -20.22 -6.16 13.53
C ASP A 21 -19.45 -5.17 12.64
N LYS A 22 -19.44 -3.87 12.99
CA LYS A 22 -18.62 -2.86 12.29
C LYS A 22 -17.13 -3.13 12.43
N LEU A 23 -16.64 -3.43 13.63
CA LEU A 23 -15.22 -3.75 13.86
C LEU A 23 -14.80 -5.01 13.08
N LEU A 24 -15.62 -6.06 13.11
CA LEU A 24 -15.38 -7.29 12.36
C LEU A 24 -15.39 -7.08 10.85
N ASN A 25 -16.36 -6.31 10.34
CA ASN A 25 -16.44 -6.00 8.92
C ASN A 25 -15.23 -5.17 8.47
N GLY A 26 -14.78 -4.20 9.27
CA GLY A 26 -13.54 -3.46 9.03
C GLY A 26 -12.33 -4.37 8.92
N LEU A 27 -12.16 -5.32 9.86
CA LEU A 27 -11.09 -6.32 9.79
C LEU A 27 -11.19 -7.24 8.57
N LEU A 28 -12.40 -7.68 8.19
CA LEU A 28 -12.63 -8.49 6.98
C LEU A 28 -12.23 -7.74 5.70
N ARG A 29 -12.39 -6.40 5.67
CA ARG A 29 -11.93 -5.59 4.53
C ARG A 29 -10.41 -5.51 4.45
N LEU A 30 -9.70 -5.73 5.56
CA LEU A 30 -8.23 -5.72 5.63
C LEU A 30 -7.62 -7.13 5.46
N ASP A 31 -8.45 -8.15 5.20
CA ASP A 31 -8.04 -9.56 5.20
C ASP A 31 -6.96 -9.89 4.16
N TYR A 32 -6.99 -9.19 3.03
CA TYR A 32 -5.99 -9.34 1.97
C TYR A 32 -4.58 -8.87 2.35
N ARG A 33 -4.42 -8.05 3.40
CA ARG A 33 -3.11 -7.63 3.89
C ARG A 33 -2.36 -8.78 4.58
N GLY A 34 -3.04 -9.89 4.86
CA GLY A 34 -2.48 -11.09 5.47
C GLY A 34 -2.24 -10.92 6.98
N TYR A 35 -2.62 -11.91 7.78
CA TYR A 35 -2.36 -11.94 9.22
C TYR A 35 -2.46 -13.39 9.76
N ASP A 36 -1.74 -13.66 10.84
CA ASP A 36 -1.72 -14.97 11.50
C ASP A 36 -2.71 -15.05 12.68
N SER A 37 -3.17 -13.91 13.18
CA SER A 37 -4.14 -13.79 14.26
C SER A 37 -4.94 -12.48 14.15
N ALA A 38 -6.08 -12.42 14.81
CA ALA A 38 -6.92 -11.22 14.86
C ALA A 38 -7.46 -10.98 16.27
N GLY A 39 -7.72 -9.73 16.60
CA GLY A 39 -8.36 -9.36 17.86
C GLY A 39 -9.00 -7.98 17.84
N LEU A 40 -9.84 -7.71 18.83
CA LEU A 40 -10.48 -6.42 19.05
C LEU A 40 -10.73 -6.17 20.53
N ALA A 41 -10.94 -4.90 20.88
CA ALA A 41 -11.30 -4.48 22.22
C ALA A 41 -12.53 -3.56 22.21
N ILE A 42 -13.39 -3.70 23.22
CA ILE A 42 -14.65 -2.95 23.36
C ILE A 42 -14.94 -2.69 24.84
N ASP A 43 -15.77 -1.69 25.16
CA ASP A 43 -16.17 -1.44 26.55
C ASP A 43 -17.07 -2.58 27.09
N GLY A 44 -16.76 -3.01 28.31
CA GLY A 44 -17.49 -4.02 29.06
C GLY A 44 -18.79 -3.51 29.66
N ASP A 45 -19.36 -4.25 30.60
CA ASP A 45 -20.64 -3.90 31.24
C ASP A 45 -20.45 -2.94 32.41
N LYS A 46 -19.28 -2.97 33.06
CA LYS A 46 -18.94 -2.11 34.19
C LYS A 46 -18.14 -0.89 33.74
N LYS A 47 -18.23 0.18 34.53
CA LYS A 47 -17.38 1.37 34.34
C LYS A 47 -15.91 0.97 34.45
N LYS A 48 -15.08 1.42 33.49
CA LYS A 48 -13.65 1.08 33.37
C LYS A 48 -13.34 -0.38 33.01
N GLU A 49 -14.32 -1.16 32.58
CA GLU A 49 -14.10 -2.53 32.10
C GLU A 49 -13.92 -2.53 30.58
N ILE A 50 -12.93 -3.27 30.09
CA ILE A 50 -12.68 -3.45 28.66
C ILE A 50 -12.68 -4.95 28.38
N PHE A 51 -13.49 -5.38 27.41
CA PHE A 51 -13.48 -6.74 26.89
C PHE A 51 -12.52 -6.85 25.73
N ILE A 52 -11.69 -7.89 25.76
CA ILE A 52 -10.73 -8.19 24.71
C ILE A 52 -11.07 -9.56 24.13
N TYR A 53 -11.14 -9.63 22.81
CA TYR A 53 -11.28 -10.87 22.05
C TYR A 53 -10.03 -11.03 21.18
N LYS A 54 -9.31 -12.13 21.33
CA LYS A 54 -8.11 -12.46 20.54
C LYS A 54 -8.17 -13.91 20.13
N GLU A 55 -7.91 -14.21 18.86
CA GLU A 55 -7.96 -15.57 18.34
C GLU A 55 -6.86 -15.80 17.30
N VAL A 56 -6.25 -16.99 17.34
CA VAL A 56 -5.23 -17.37 16.36
C VAL A 56 -5.91 -17.90 15.08
N GLY A 57 -5.48 -17.36 13.95
CA GLY A 57 -6.04 -17.62 12.63
C GLY A 57 -6.98 -16.52 12.13
N LYS A 58 -7.84 -16.88 11.18
CA LYS A 58 -8.65 -15.93 10.40
C LYS A 58 -9.71 -15.19 11.24
N VAL A 59 -10.12 -13.99 10.80
CA VAL A 59 -11.22 -13.19 11.38
C VAL A 59 -12.52 -13.99 11.49
N ALA A 60 -12.74 -14.98 10.62
CA ALA A 60 -13.88 -15.90 10.75
C ALA A 60 -13.89 -16.70 12.07
N ARG A 61 -12.73 -17.03 12.64
CA ARG A 61 -12.63 -17.66 13.97
C ARG A 61 -12.90 -16.64 15.07
N LEU A 62 -12.35 -15.44 14.97
CA LEU A 62 -12.66 -14.34 15.90
C LEU A 62 -14.16 -14.05 15.95
N LYS A 63 -14.84 -14.05 14.80
CA LYS A 63 -16.31 -13.91 14.72
C LYS A 63 -17.06 -15.02 15.48
N LYS A 64 -16.57 -16.26 15.44
CA LYS A 64 -17.13 -17.36 16.23
C LYS A 64 -16.90 -17.16 17.73
N LEU A 65 -15.70 -16.75 18.13
CA LEU A 65 -15.36 -16.46 19.53
C LEU A 65 -16.27 -15.39 20.13
N ILE A 66 -16.53 -14.31 19.37
CA ILE A 66 -17.44 -13.23 19.76
C ILE A 66 -18.89 -13.73 19.85
N ALA A 67 -19.32 -14.60 18.93
CA ALA A 67 -20.65 -15.20 18.97
C ALA A 67 -20.86 -16.14 20.17
N GLU A 68 -19.79 -16.76 20.67
CA GLU A 68 -19.77 -17.58 21.89
C GLU A 68 -19.65 -16.74 23.18
N ASP A 69 -19.52 -15.41 23.05
CA ASP A 69 -19.31 -14.44 24.13
C ASP A 69 -18.18 -14.79 25.12
N LYS A 70 -17.12 -15.42 24.60
CA LYS A 70 -15.92 -15.76 25.36
C LYS A 70 -14.96 -14.57 25.39
N ALA A 71 -15.41 -13.47 25.97
CA ALA A 71 -14.52 -12.34 26.27
C ALA A 71 -13.50 -12.76 27.32
N ASP A 72 -12.25 -12.29 27.19
CA ASP A 72 -11.31 -12.31 28.30
C ASP A 72 -11.56 -11.06 29.17
N PRO A 73 -12.08 -11.20 30.40
CA PRO A 73 -12.25 -10.09 31.33
C PRO A 73 -10.90 -9.71 31.94
N THR A 74 -9.90 -9.43 31.11
CA THR A 74 -8.62 -8.87 31.54
C THR A 74 -8.79 -7.45 32.04
N LYS A 75 -8.20 -7.14 33.21
CA LYS A 75 -8.06 -5.76 33.72
C LYS A 75 -6.93 -5.01 32.99
N SER A 76 -7.01 -4.94 31.67
CA SER A 76 -6.04 -4.18 30.86
C SER A 76 -6.40 -2.70 30.91
N GLU A 77 -5.62 -1.91 31.65
CA GLU A 77 -5.86 -0.46 31.80
C GLU A 77 -5.58 0.33 30.51
N PHE A 78 -4.65 -0.16 29.68
CA PHE A 78 -4.29 0.38 28.38
C PHE A 78 -4.29 -0.74 27.34
N VAL A 79 -4.92 -0.48 26.20
CA VAL A 79 -5.01 -1.39 25.07
C VAL A 79 -4.47 -0.69 23.83
N VAL A 80 -3.55 -1.36 23.14
CA VAL A 80 -2.88 -0.83 21.96
C VAL A 80 -3.09 -1.79 20.80
N VAL A 81 -3.45 -1.23 19.64
CA VAL A 81 -3.35 -1.92 18.34
C VAL A 81 -2.23 -1.26 17.56
N HIS A 82 -1.32 -2.05 17.02
CA HIS A 82 -0.08 -1.58 16.42
C HIS A 82 0.17 -2.29 15.07
N ASN A 83 0.58 -1.52 14.07
CA ASN A 83 1.06 -2.03 12.79
C ASN A 83 2.42 -1.42 12.51
N GLY A 84 3.43 -2.26 12.33
CA GLY A 84 4.82 -1.83 12.21
C GLY A 84 5.73 -2.62 13.14
N ILE A 85 6.94 -2.11 13.36
CA ILE A 85 7.95 -2.70 14.25
C ILE A 85 8.53 -1.58 15.12
N THR A 86 8.49 -1.77 16.44
CA THR A 86 9.23 -0.93 17.39
C THR A 86 10.65 -1.48 17.54
N THR A 87 11.65 -0.81 16.99
CA THR A 87 13.03 -1.33 16.90
C THR A 87 13.74 -1.40 18.25
N ASN A 88 13.44 -0.47 19.16
CA ASN A 88 14.03 -0.41 20.50
C ASN A 88 13.23 -1.18 21.58
N TYR A 89 12.30 -2.06 21.18
CA TYR A 89 11.41 -2.76 22.13
C TYR A 89 12.15 -3.59 23.19
N LYS A 90 13.35 -4.11 22.88
CA LYS A 90 14.16 -4.89 23.83
C LYS A 90 14.66 -4.04 24.99
N GLU A 91 15.05 -2.80 24.71
CA GLU A 91 15.53 -1.84 25.69
C GLU A 91 14.37 -1.39 26.58
N LEU A 92 13.22 -1.06 25.97
CA LEU A 92 11.98 -0.73 26.68
C LEU A 92 11.52 -1.88 27.58
N ARG A 93 11.56 -3.12 27.08
CA ARG A 93 11.26 -4.32 27.89
C ARG A 93 12.19 -4.47 29.08
N GLY A 94 13.49 -4.28 28.88
CA GLY A 94 14.49 -4.33 29.96
C GLY A 94 14.23 -3.29 31.05
N LEU A 95 13.95 -2.04 30.66
CA LEU A 95 13.63 -0.95 31.56
C LEU A 95 12.35 -1.24 32.36
N LEU A 96 11.26 -1.61 31.68
CA LEU A 96 9.96 -1.88 32.31
C LEU A 96 10.00 -3.12 33.21
N ALA A 97 10.74 -4.16 32.82
CA ALA A 97 10.97 -5.33 33.67
C ALA A 97 11.73 -4.96 34.95
N GLY A 98 12.74 -4.08 34.85
CA GLY A 98 13.46 -3.53 36.00
C GLY A 98 12.56 -2.70 36.94
N LYS A 99 11.48 -2.11 36.41
CA LYS A 99 10.45 -1.38 37.17
C LYS A 99 9.33 -2.28 37.72
N GLY A 100 9.42 -3.60 37.52
CA GLY A 100 8.48 -4.59 38.08
C GLY A 100 7.33 -4.99 37.17
N PHE A 101 7.31 -4.56 35.91
CA PHE A 101 6.31 -5.01 34.94
C PHE A 101 6.60 -6.43 34.46
N LYS A 102 5.57 -7.27 34.43
CA LYS A 102 5.63 -8.61 33.84
C LYS A 102 5.10 -8.59 32.41
N PHE A 103 5.83 -9.24 31.52
CA PHE A 103 5.46 -9.44 30.12
C PHE A 103 4.86 -10.83 29.93
N GLU A 104 3.79 -10.89 29.16
CA GLU A 104 3.01 -12.11 28.90
C GLU A 104 3.22 -12.63 27.46
N THR A 105 3.72 -11.77 26.57
CA THR A 105 3.94 -12.07 25.15
C THR A 105 5.38 -11.75 24.73
N GLU A 106 5.75 -12.20 23.53
CA GLU A 106 7.02 -11.82 22.89
C GLU A 106 6.87 -10.63 21.92
N THR A 107 5.68 -10.04 21.85
CA THR A 107 5.37 -8.95 20.92
C THR A 107 5.97 -7.62 21.35
N ASP A 108 6.51 -6.86 20.41
CA ASP A 108 6.93 -5.48 20.62
C ASP A 108 5.77 -4.58 21.09
N THR A 109 4.56 -4.85 20.60
CA THR A 109 3.31 -4.13 20.91
C THR A 109 2.98 -4.12 22.40
N GLU A 110 3.28 -5.21 23.13
CA GLU A 110 3.07 -5.24 24.58
C GLU A 110 3.95 -4.22 25.31
N ALA A 111 5.16 -3.94 24.82
CA ALA A 111 6.04 -2.93 25.41
C ALA A 111 5.39 -1.54 25.37
N ILE A 112 4.69 -1.21 24.28
CA ILE A 112 3.96 0.06 24.13
C ILE A 112 2.85 0.18 25.18
N ALA A 113 2.04 -0.87 25.36
CA ALA A 113 0.94 -0.87 26.33
C ALA A 113 1.43 -0.74 27.78
N LYS A 114 2.53 -1.43 28.13
CA LYS A 114 3.13 -1.35 29.47
C LYS A 114 3.83 -0.01 29.70
N LEU A 115 4.45 0.59 28.67
CA LEU A 115 5.03 1.93 28.73
C LEU A 115 3.98 3.00 29.00
N ALA A 116 2.84 2.95 28.30
CA ALA A 116 1.70 3.84 28.55
C ALA A 116 1.22 3.75 30.00
N LYS A 117 1.14 2.53 30.54
CA LYS A 117 0.80 2.32 31.96
C LYS A 117 1.86 2.88 32.91
N TYR A 118 3.14 2.67 32.63
CA TYR A 118 4.23 3.19 33.47
C TYR A 118 4.18 4.72 33.59
N ILE A 119 4.02 5.42 32.47
CA ILE A 119 3.92 6.89 32.45
C ILE A 119 2.67 7.37 33.22
N TYR A 120 1.55 6.67 33.08
CA TYR A 120 0.33 6.96 33.85
C TYR A 120 0.51 6.74 35.36
N ASP A 121 1.14 5.64 35.75
CA ASP A 121 1.35 5.31 37.17
C ASP A 121 2.29 6.32 37.85
N GLU A 122 3.25 6.90 37.13
CA GLU A 122 4.08 8.00 37.62
C GLU A 122 3.33 9.33 37.71
N ASN A 123 2.38 9.59 36.78
CA ASN A 123 1.60 10.83 36.72
C ASN A 123 0.09 10.58 36.49
N PRO A 124 -0.69 10.21 37.53
CA PRO A 124 -2.09 9.79 37.34
C PRO A 124 -3.06 10.88 36.83
N THR A 125 -2.65 12.15 36.89
CA THR A 125 -3.44 13.31 36.43
C THR A 125 -3.05 13.80 35.03
N ILE A 126 -2.18 13.08 34.33
CA ILE A 126 -1.72 13.44 32.99
C ILE A 126 -2.88 13.41 31.98
N GLU A 127 -2.92 14.34 31.04
CA GLU A 127 -3.86 14.30 29.92
C GLU A 127 -3.48 13.20 28.92
N PHE A 128 -4.47 12.59 28.26
CA PHE A 128 -4.22 11.44 27.38
C PHE A 128 -3.29 11.79 26.20
N THR A 129 -3.42 12.99 25.66
CA THR A 129 -2.55 13.51 24.59
C THR A 129 -1.10 13.66 25.04
N THR A 130 -0.88 14.14 26.27
CA THR A 130 0.46 14.33 26.83
C THR A 130 1.11 12.98 27.13
N LEU A 131 0.33 12.02 27.65
CA LEU A 131 0.78 10.64 27.82
C LEU A 131 1.16 10.02 26.48
N ALA A 132 0.32 10.17 25.45
CA ALA A 132 0.60 9.63 24.12
C ALA A 132 1.86 10.24 23.50
N LYS A 133 2.07 11.56 23.63
CA LYS A 133 3.30 12.24 23.19
C LYS A 133 4.53 11.64 23.87
N ALA A 134 4.48 11.44 25.19
CA ALA A 134 5.58 10.84 25.94
C ALA A 134 5.86 9.39 25.51
N VAL A 135 4.81 8.58 25.29
CA VAL A 135 4.98 7.22 24.74
C VAL A 135 5.67 7.27 23.39
N ILE A 136 5.18 8.08 22.46
CA ILE A 136 5.68 8.15 21.08
C ILE A 136 7.12 8.66 20.99
N GLN A 137 7.54 9.56 21.89
CA GLN A 137 8.92 10.03 21.98
C GLN A 137 9.93 8.94 22.31
N GLU A 138 9.51 7.94 23.09
CA GLU A 138 10.36 6.80 23.48
C GLU A 138 10.34 5.66 22.46
N LEU A 139 9.45 5.69 21.46
CA LEU A 139 9.37 4.65 20.44
C LEU A 139 10.30 4.94 19.26
N GLU A 140 11.13 3.96 18.92
CA GLU A 140 11.91 3.96 17.68
C GLU A 140 11.34 2.95 16.68
N GLY A 141 11.48 3.26 15.39
CA GLY A 141 11.03 2.40 14.29
C GLY A 141 9.87 3.00 13.51
N ALA A 142 9.08 2.12 12.89
CA ALA A 142 7.91 2.49 12.10
C ALA A 142 6.66 1.87 12.73
N PHE A 143 5.65 2.68 13.01
CA PHE A 143 4.42 2.26 13.67
C PHE A 143 3.21 3.08 13.22
N GLY A 144 2.05 2.44 13.17
CA GLY A 144 0.74 3.06 13.21
C GLY A 144 0.04 2.47 14.42
N LEU A 145 -0.49 3.31 15.30
CA LEU A 145 -1.00 2.88 16.60
C LEU A 145 -2.36 3.49 16.93
N LEU A 146 -3.21 2.69 17.57
CA LEU A 146 -4.42 3.13 18.25
C LEU A 146 -4.29 2.79 19.73
N ILE A 147 -4.50 3.77 20.61
CA ILE A 147 -4.47 3.59 22.07
C ILE A 147 -5.86 3.88 22.64
N LYS A 148 -6.38 2.91 23.40
CA LYS A 148 -7.59 3.03 24.23
C LYS A 148 -7.24 2.76 25.68
N SER A 149 -7.88 3.43 26.62
CA SER A 149 -7.66 3.22 28.05
C SER A 149 -8.95 3.23 28.85
N SER A 150 -8.96 2.49 29.96
CA SER A 150 -10.03 2.55 30.96
C SER A 150 -10.03 3.84 31.79
N HIS A 151 -8.89 4.56 31.82
CA HIS A 151 -8.74 5.81 32.56
C HIS A 151 -9.26 7.02 31.80
N TYR A 152 -9.25 6.94 30.46
CA TYR A 152 -9.72 7.97 29.52
C TYR A 152 -10.92 7.44 28.72
N PRO A 153 -12.10 7.27 29.37
CA PRO A 153 -13.28 6.76 28.69
C PRO A 153 -13.75 7.74 27.61
N HIS A 154 -14.28 7.21 26.50
CA HIS A 154 -14.75 7.99 25.34
C HIS A 154 -13.65 8.71 24.53
N GLU A 155 -12.38 8.43 24.84
CA GLU A 155 -11.25 8.96 24.10
C GLU A 155 -10.49 7.87 23.35
N ILE A 156 -9.92 8.23 22.20
CA ILE A 156 -8.96 7.39 21.48
C ILE A 156 -7.83 8.24 20.93
N ILE A 157 -6.61 7.70 21.00
CA ILE A 157 -5.45 8.29 20.36
C ILE A 157 -5.08 7.44 19.14
N ALA A 158 -4.85 8.11 18.03
CA ALA A 158 -4.24 7.56 16.83
C ALA A 158 -2.93 8.28 16.56
N ALA A 159 -1.84 7.53 16.36
CA ALA A 159 -0.59 8.12 15.93
C ALA A 159 0.09 7.28 14.86
N ARG A 160 0.92 7.91 14.05
CA ARG A 160 1.70 7.21 13.04
C ARG A 160 3.10 7.78 12.86
N LYS A 161 3.99 6.89 12.44
CA LYS A 161 5.35 7.17 11.99
C LYS A 161 5.76 6.05 11.04
N GLY A 162 5.77 6.29 9.74
CA GLY A 162 6.19 5.28 8.74
C GLY A 162 5.19 4.15 8.44
N SER A 163 4.04 4.06 9.13
CA SER A 163 2.91 3.19 8.73
C SER A 163 1.70 4.03 8.36
N PRO A 164 0.97 3.71 7.27
CA PRO A 164 -0.27 4.42 6.91
C PRO A 164 -1.34 4.36 8.01
N LEU A 165 -1.99 5.49 8.23
CA LEU A 165 -3.16 5.62 9.11
C LEU A 165 -4.09 6.71 8.57
N VAL A 166 -5.37 6.39 8.43
CA VAL A 166 -6.41 7.26 7.85
C VAL A 166 -7.61 7.34 8.80
N VAL A 167 -8.22 8.52 8.87
CA VAL A 167 -9.43 8.80 9.66
C VAL A 167 -10.59 9.12 8.74
N GLY A 168 -11.54 8.20 8.66
CA GLY A 168 -12.85 8.40 8.02
C GLY A 168 -13.81 9.15 8.92
N ILE A 169 -14.53 10.10 8.34
CA ILE A 169 -15.46 10.96 9.08
C ILE A 169 -16.86 10.82 8.47
N ARG A 170 -17.85 10.54 9.31
CA ARG A 170 -19.27 10.56 8.95
C ARG A 170 -20.05 11.45 9.92
N THR A 171 -20.63 12.52 9.39
CA THR A 171 -21.43 13.48 10.13
C THR A 171 -22.87 13.49 9.60
N GLN A 172 -23.89 13.68 10.45
CA GLN A 172 -25.27 13.86 9.99
C GLN A 172 -25.51 15.22 9.31
N GLY A 173 -24.69 16.23 9.63
CA GLY A 173 -24.76 17.59 9.05
C GLY A 173 -23.59 17.92 8.12
N LYS A 174 -23.68 19.08 7.45
CA LYS A 174 -22.57 19.64 6.66
C LYS A 174 -21.46 20.12 7.60
N MET A 175 -20.22 19.75 7.28
CA MET A 175 -19.04 20.26 7.98
C MET A 175 -18.78 21.71 7.57
N LYS A 176 -18.29 22.54 8.51
CA LYS A 176 -18.01 23.95 8.25
C LYS A 176 -16.72 24.18 7.45
N VAL A 177 -15.74 23.32 7.68
CA VAL A 177 -14.43 23.35 7.01
C VAL A 177 -14.03 21.93 6.62
N ASP A 178 -13.35 21.81 5.49
CA ASP A 178 -12.83 20.54 4.98
C ASP A 178 -11.37 20.32 5.40
N PHE A 179 -10.96 20.87 6.54
CA PHE A 179 -9.61 20.71 7.06
C PHE A 179 -9.55 20.75 8.59
N VAL A 180 -8.48 20.18 9.14
CA VAL A 180 -8.17 20.16 10.58
C VAL A 180 -6.80 20.79 10.80
N ASP A 181 -6.72 21.74 11.72
CA ASP A 181 -5.47 22.39 12.11
C ASP A 181 -4.58 21.44 12.93
N VAL A 182 -3.27 21.52 12.69
CA VAL A 182 -2.25 20.75 13.42
C VAL A 182 -1.68 21.62 14.52
N GLU A 183 -1.87 21.20 15.76
CA GLU A 183 -1.35 21.85 16.95
C GLU A 183 0.07 21.37 17.26
N ALA A 184 1.05 22.23 17.04
CA ALA A 184 2.37 22.02 17.61
C ALA A 184 2.39 22.45 19.07
N ALA A 185 3.08 21.69 19.93
CA ALA A 185 3.40 22.18 21.26
C ALA A 185 4.27 23.45 21.14
N ASP A 186 3.83 24.58 21.70
CA ASP A 186 4.72 25.70 21.95
C ASP A 186 5.78 25.25 22.98
N GLU A 187 7.04 25.62 22.73
CA GLU A 187 8.18 25.35 23.60
C GLU A 187 7.86 25.70 25.07
N GLY A 188 7.75 24.68 25.91
CA GLY A 188 7.41 24.83 27.32
C GLY A 188 7.61 23.56 28.12
N ILE A 189 8.63 22.75 27.78
CA ILE A 189 9.12 21.71 28.69
C ILE A 189 9.89 22.44 29.80
N LEU A 190 9.30 22.52 30.99
CA LEU A 190 10.04 22.89 32.20
C LEU A 190 10.99 21.74 32.54
N PRO A 191 12.32 21.96 32.66
CA PRO A 191 13.22 21.00 33.26
C PRO A 191 12.85 20.76 34.72
N ALA A 192 12.99 19.52 35.18
CA ALA A 192 12.65 19.06 36.54
C ALA A 192 13.46 19.70 37.69
N GLU A 193 14.19 20.81 37.46
CA GLU A 193 15.10 21.42 38.43
C GLU A 193 14.58 22.70 39.12
N THR A 194 13.46 23.29 38.69
CA THR A 194 12.95 24.56 39.27
C THR A 194 11.64 24.45 40.07
N ALA A 195 11.30 23.26 40.56
CA ALA A 195 10.14 23.05 41.43
C ALA A 195 10.39 23.34 42.94
N SER A 196 11.50 23.97 43.31
CA SER A 196 11.88 24.17 44.72
C SER A 196 12.03 25.63 45.17
N GLN A 197 11.73 26.64 44.33
CA GLN A 197 11.90 28.06 44.72
C GLN A 197 10.62 28.88 44.93
N ASN A 198 9.42 28.37 44.62
CA ASN A 198 8.18 29.16 44.74
C ASN A 198 7.30 28.86 45.98
N VAL A 199 7.87 28.27 47.03
CA VAL A 199 7.17 28.07 48.32
C VAL A 199 7.60 29.10 49.39
N ALA A 200 8.61 29.94 49.13
CA ALA A 200 9.20 30.81 50.17
C ALA A 200 8.84 32.32 50.10
N ILE A 201 7.86 32.74 49.28
CA ILE A 201 7.43 34.16 49.22
C ILE A 201 5.90 34.25 49.35
N LYS A 202 5.38 33.82 50.52
CA LYS A 202 3.99 34.11 50.90
C LYS A 202 3.77 34.25 52.41
N GLN A 203 4.80 34.68 53.13
CA GLN A 203 4.68 35.10 54.54
C GLN A 203 5.56 36.31 54.81
N SER A 204 5.05 37.51 54.53
CA SER A 204 5.32 38.74 55.29
C SER A 204 4.68 39.94 54.60
N HIS A 205 3.55 40.39 55.14
CA HIS A 205 3.30 41.76 55.60
C HIS A 205 1.80 41.99 55.71
N GLY A 206 1.33 41.99 56.97
CA GLY A 206 0.06 42.62 57.32
C GLY A 206 0.24 44.13 57.47
N LEU A 207 -0.85 44.87 57.22
CA LEU A 207 -1.37 46.02 57.98
C LEU A 207 -2.59 46.59 57.22
N SER A 208 -3.66 46.91 57.96
CA SER A 208 -4.95 47.49 57.53
C SER A 208 -5.16 48.81 58.31
N PRO A 209 -6.30 49.57 58.22
CA PRO A 209 -7.38 49.71 57.22
C PRO A 209 -7.75 51.19 56.87
N SER A 210 -8.54 51.46 55.81
CA SER A 210 -9.62 52.49 55.84
C SER A 210 -10.52 52.58 54.58
N SER A 211 -11.83 52.47 54.83
CA SER A 211 -13.01 53.15 54.23
C SER A 211 -13.41 53.04 52.74
N ALA A 212 -14.63 52.48 52.59
CA ALA A 212 -15.79 52.97 51.82
C ALA A 212 -16.06 52.47 50.36
N SER A 213 -17.13 51.66 50.29
CA SER A 213 -18.30 51.74 49.39
C SER A 213 -18.39 50.97 48.05
N SER A 214 -19.55 50.30 47.94
CA SER A 214 -20.32 49.86 46.76
C SER A 214 -19.83 48.70 45.87
N SER A 215 -20.42 47.51 46.15
CA SER A 215 -21.19 46.66 45.23
C SER A 215 -20.76 46.53 43.76
N ASN A 216 -20.08 45.41 43.45
CA ASN A 216 -20.42 44.47 42.37
C ASN A 216 -19.45 43.28 42.45
N MET A 217 -19.88 42.19 43.11
CA MET A 217 -19.15 40.92 43.15
C MET A 217 -19.34 40.21 41.81
N LEU A 218 -18.38 40.36 40.90
CA LEU A 218 -18.15 39.42 39.81
C LEU A 218 -17.68 38.09 40.43
N ALA A 219 -18.39 37.02 40.09
CA ALA A 219 -17.97 35.64 40.38
C ALA A 219 -16.57 35.38 39.77
N PRO A 220 -15.76 34.48 40.37
CA PRO A 220 -14.47 34.11 39.78
C PRO A 220 -14.68 33.49 38.40
N PRO A 221 -13.79 33.74 37.43
CA PRO A 221 -13.94 33.19 36.08
C PRO A 221 -13.83 31.66 36.14
N ASP A 222 -14.80 30.99 35.54
CA ASP A 222 -14.80 29.55 35.32
C ASP A 222 -13.48 29.12 34.65
N LYS A 223 -12.85 28.08 35.20
CA LYS A 223 -11.61 27.46 34.69
C LYS A 223 -11.78 26.77 33.32
N ASN A 224 -12.91 26.94 32.64
CA ASN A 224 -13.23 26.30 31.36
C ASN A 224 -12.89 27.15 30.11
N LEU A 225 -12.29 28.34 30.26
CA LEU A 225 -12.06 29.27 29.14
C LEU A 225 -10.65 29.22 28.51
N LEU A 226 -9.85 28.18 28.77
CA LEU A 226 -8.48 28.06 28.26
C LEU A 226 -8.23 26.93 27.23
N HIS A 227 -9.27 26.33 26.62
CA HIS A 227 -9.10 25.52 25.40
C HIS A 227 -9.35 26.38 24.16
N ARG A 228 -8.34 27.12 23.73
CA ARG A 228 -8.40 27.95 22.52
C ARG A 228 -8.02 27.15 21.26
N SER A 229 -8.63 25.99 21.05
CA SER A 229 -8.49 25.22 19.80
C SER A 229 -9.55 24.11 19.68
N GLN A 230 -10.82 24.48 19.73
CA GLN A 230 -11.88 23.56 19.27
C GLN A 230 -11.74 23.40 17.75
N SER A 231 -11.62 22.16 17.27
CA SER A 231 -11.65 21.87 15.83
C SER A 231 -12.99 22.34 15.25
N ARG A 232 -12.96 23.47 14.53
CA ARG A 232 -14.15 24.16 13.99
C ARG A 232 -14.93 23.30 12.99
N ALA A 233 -14.34 22.20 12.53
CA ALA A 233 -14.89 21.30 11.53
C ALA A 233 -16.16 20.55 12.00
N PHE A 234 -16.30 20.31 13.31
CA PHE A 234 -17.31 19.38 13.88
C PHE A 234 -18.40 20.05 14.73
N LEU A 235 -18.53 21.37 14.65
CA LEU A 235 -19.54 22.15 15.37
C LEU A 235 -20.73 22.48 14.46
N SER A 236 -21.96 22.34 14.95
CA SER A 236 -23.18 22.83 14.27
C SER A 236 -23.21 24.35 14.15
N GLU A 237 -24.15 24.93 13.38
CA GLU A 237 -24.34 26.39 13.27
C GLU A 237 -24.51 27.06 14.66
N ASP A 238 -25.09 26.34 15.62
CA ASP A 238 -25.35 26.79 16.99
C ASP A 238 -24.22 26.46 18.00
N GLY A 239 -23.09 25.91 17.56
CA GLY A 239 -21.95 25.58 18.44
C GLY A 239 -22.13 24.30 19.29
N VAL A 240 -23.12 23.48 18.97
CA VAL A 240 -23.36 22.18 19.64
C VAL A 240 -22.58 21.07 18.91
N PRO A 241 -21.92 20.14 19.63
CA PRO A 241 -21.30 18.96 19.03
C PRO A 241 -22.30 18.14 18.22
N MET A 242 -21.99 17.90 16.95
CA MET A 242 -22.88 17.18 16.05
C MET A 242 -22.71 15.65 16.19
N PRO A 243 -23.77 14.84 15.99
CA PRO A 243 -23.65 13.39 15.92
C PRO A 243 -22.65 12.98 14.84
N THR A 244 -21.56 12.33 15.28
CA THR A 244 -20.39 12.05 14.46
C THR A 244 -19.88 10.64 14.70
N GLU A 245 -19.47 9.99 13.62
CA GLU A 245 -18.78 8.71 13.65
C GLU A 245 -17.40 8.85 13.02
N PHE A 246 -16.40 8.34 13.72
CA PHE A 246 -15.02 8.27 13.25
C PHE A 246 -14.63 6.82 12.98
N PHE A 247 -13.94 6.60 11.87
CA PHE A 247 -13.44 5.30 11.43
C PHE A 247 -11.93 5.40 11.24
N LEU A 248 -11.16 4.80 12.13
CA LEU A 248 -9.70 4.81 12.02
C LEU A 248 -9.26 3.53 11.30
N SER A 249 -8.37 3.63 10.32
CA SER A 249 -7.92 2.46 9.58
C SER A 249 -6.49 2.61 9.06
N SER A 250 -5.76 1.51 8.94
CA SER A 250 -4.49 1.49 8.20
C SER A 250 -4.66 1.49 6.67
N ASP A 251 -5.89 1.27 6.18
CA ASP A 251 -6.25 1.28 4.76
C ASP A 251 -7.64 1.93 4.54
N PRO A 252 -7.79 2.86 3.58
CA PRO A 252 -9.09 3.42 3.22
C PRO A 252 -10.14 2.36 2.80
N ALA A 253 -9.72 1.16 2.38
CA ALA A 253 -10.62 0.07 1.99
C ALA A 253 -11.61 -0.35 3.10
N ALA A 254 -11.22 -0.24 4.37
CA ALA A 254 -12.12 -0.55 5.49
C ALA A 254 -13.08 0.60 5.84
N VAL A 255 -12.83 1.80 5.32
CA VAL A 255 -13.59 3.03 5.63
C VAL A 255 -14.66 3.32 4.58
N ILE A 256 -14.42 2.94 3.32
CA ILE A 256 -15.22 3.35 2.16
C ILE A 256 -16.70 2.92 2.22
N GLU A 257 -17.00 1.80 2.89
CA GLU A 257 -18.37 1.33 3.11
C GLU A 257 -19.18 2.27 4.00
N TYR A 258 -18.50 3.02 4.87
CA TYR A 258 -19.13 3.92 5.83
C TYR A 258 -19.10 5.37 5.39
N THR A 259 -18.00 5.83 4.80
CA THR A 259 -17.82 7.22 4.34
C THR A 259 -16.75 7.33 3.25
N LYS A 260 -16.96 8.27 2.32
CA LYS A 260 -15.94 8.67 1.33
C LYS A 260 -15.03 9.79 1.83
N LYS A 261 -15.39 10.47 2.92
CA LYS A 261 -14.61 11.58 3.49
C LYS A 261 -13.53 11.04 4.42
N VAL A 262 -12.27 11.27 4.07
CA VAL A 262 -11.14 10.81 4.86
C VAL A 262 -10.07 11.88 5.03
N LEU A 263 -9.36 11.78 6.15
CA LEU A 263 -8.19 12.55 6.48
C LEU A 263 -7.00 11.60 6.63
N TYR A 264 -5.95 11.81 5.85
CA TYR A 264 -4.72 11.04 5.96
C TYR A 264 -3.82 11.70 7.00
N LEU A 265 -3.39 10.93 7.99
CA LEU A 265 -2.39 11.40 8.95
C LEU A 265 -1.02 11.39 8.26
N GLU A 266 -0.13 12.29 8.65
CA GLU A 266 1.29 12.28 8.29
C GLU A 266 2.14 11.71 9.43
N ASP A 267 3.43 11.48 9.17
CA ASP A 267 4.36 11.03 10.21
C ASP A 267 4.44 12.05 11.35
N ASP A 268 4.55 11.54 12.58
CA ASP A 268 4.53 12.26 13.86
C ASP A 268 3.20 13.00 14.18
N ASP A 269 2.14 12.77 13.41
CA ASP A 269 0.80 13.21 13.77
C ASP A 269 0.21 12.34 14.89
N ILE A 270 -0.39 13.01 15.86
CA ILE A 270 -1.12 12.43 16.99
C ILE A 270 -2.56 12.95 16.93
N ALA A 271 -3.45 12.18 16.35
CA ALA A 271 -4.87 12.43 16.33
C ALA A 271 -5.51 12.03 17.67
N HIS A 272 -6.17 12.99 18.32
CA HIS A 272 -6.95 12.79 19.54
C HIS A 272 -8.42 13.00 19.21
N ILE A 273 -9.21 11.94 19.43
CA ILE A 273 -10.66 11.99 19.28
C ILE A 273 -11.27 11.94 20.67
N HIS A 274 -11.96 13.02 21.04
CA HIS A 274 -12.67 13.19 22.31
C HIS A 274 -13.91 14.07 22.09
N ASP A 275 -14.99 13.81 22.81
CA ASP A 275 -16.23 14.60 22.77
C ASP A 275 -16.75 14.96 21.36
N GLY A 276 -16.60 14.02 20.42
CA GLY A 276 -17.05 14.20 19.03
C GLY A 276 -16.17 15.11 18.17
N GLN A 277 -15.01 15.52 18.69
CA GLN A 277 -14.02 16.35 18.02
C GLN A 277 -12.81 15.51 17.61
N LEU A 278 -12.15 15.93 16.53
CA LEU A 278 -10.85 15.41 16.09
C LEU A 278 -9.84 16.57 16.12
N ASN A 279 -8.86 16.45 17.01
CA ASN A 279 -7.73 17.37 17.12
C ASN A 279 -6.45 16.63 16.70
N ILE A 280 -5.55 17.31 15.99
CA ILE A 280 -4.28 16.71 15.54
C ILE A 280 -3.16 17.49 16.21
N HIS A 281 -2.29 16.78 16.91
CA HIS A 281 -1.14 17.35 17.59
C HIS A 281 0.16 16.82 16.97
N ARG A 282 1.24 17.60 17.10
CA ARG A 282 2.58 17.19 16.70
C ARG A 282 3.63 17.56 17.77
N ILE A 283 4.68 16.75 17.87
CA ILE A 283 5.77 16.91 18.85
C ILE A 283 6.78 17.97 18.39
N SER A 284 7.19 17.97 17.11
CA SER A 284 8.16 18.92 16.54
C SER A 284 7.60 19.66 15.33
N LYS A 285 7.96 20.94 15.16
CA LYS A 285 7.74 21.67 13.90
C LYS A 285 8.93 21.44 12.98
N ASP A 286 8.82 20.48 12.08
CA ASP A 286 9.79 20.35 11.00
C ASP A 286 9.54 21.42 9.93
N ILE A 287 10.64 21.97 9.41
CA ILE A 287 10.62 23.03 8.39
C ILE A 287 10.14 22.41 7.07
N GLY A 288 8.88 22.66 6.71
CA GLY A 288 8.29 22.26 5.43
C GLY A 288 6.99 21.46 5.52
N THR A 289 6.54 21.07 6.71
CA THR A 289 5.29 20.32 6.86
C THR A 289 4.07 21.25 6.97
N SER A 290 2.95 20.84 6.34
CA SER A 290 1.69 21.59 6.40
C SER A 290 1.14 21.64 7.83
N ASN A 291 0.71 22.83 8.27
CA ASN A 291 0.01 23.03 9.55
C ASN A 291 -1.45 22.60 9.51
N VAL A 292 -1.90 22.03 8.39
CA VAL A 292 -3.30 21.69 8.14
C VAL A 292 -3.37 20.33 7.46
N ARG A 293 -4.35 19.51 7.87
CA ARG A 293 -4.73 18.26 7.22
C ARG A 293 -6.06 18.42 6.51
N VAL A 294 -6.06 18.19 5.20
CA VAL A 294 -7.26 18.33 4.37
C VAL A 294 -8.08 17.06 4.42
N ILE A 295 -9.39 17.22 4.58
CA ILE A 295 -10.37 16.16 4.44
C ILE A 295 -10.68 16.04 2.95
N GLN A 296 -10.32 14.90 2.37
CA GLN A 296 -10.51 14.62 0.96
C GLN A 296 -11.56 13.53 0.73
N ASN A 297 -12.21 13.58 -0.42
CA ASN A 297 -13.11 12.52 -0.87
C ASN A 297 -12.30 11.46 -1.60
N ILE A 298 -12.46 10.20 -1.18
CA ILE A 298 -11.90 9.07 -1.92
C ILE A 298 -12.77 8.80 -3.15
N GLU A 299 -12.13 8.69 -4.31
CA GLU A 299 -12.78 8.33 -5.57
C GLU A 299 -13.11 6.82 -5.69
N LEU A 300 -12.62 6.00 -4.77
CA LEU A 300 -12.83 4.55 -4.75
C LEU A 300 -14.31 4.19 -4.61
N GLU A 301 -14.74 3.21 -5.38
CA GLU A 301 -16.10 2.66 -5.29
C GLU A 301 -16.10 1.30 -4.58
N LEU A 302 -17.12 1.05 -3.76
CA LEU A 302 -17.24 -0.20 -3.00
C LEU A 302 -17.26 -1.44 -3.91
N GLN A 303 -17.82 -1.32 -5.12
CA GLN A 303 -17.89 -2.40 -6.11
C GLN A 303 -16.49 -2.87 -6.56
N GLU A 304 -15.52 -1.97 -6.62
CA GLU A 304 -14.13 -2.29 -6.99
C GLU A 304 -13.47 -3.21 -5.95
N MET A 305 -13.93 -3.19 -4.70
CA MET A 305 -13.44 -4.04 -3.60
C MET A 305 -14.26 -5.31 -3.37
N MET A 306 -15.28 -5.56 -4.19
CA MET A 306 -16.09 -6.78 -4.12
C MET A 306 -15.71 -7.76 -5.22
N LYS A 307 -15.82 -9.08 -4.96
CA LYS A 307 -15.52 -10.10 -5.97
C LYS A 307 -16.52 -10.12 -7.14
N GLY A 308 -17.74 -9.63 -6.94
CA GLY A 308 -18.80 -9.72 -7.94
C GLY A 308 -19.13 -11.18 -8.26
N ASN A 309 -19.13 -11.52 -9.55
CA ASN A 309 -19.44 -12.86 -10.06
C ASN A 309 -18.23 -13.82 -10.12
N PHE A 310 -17.07 -13.41 -9.59
CA PHE A 310 -15.84 -14.21 -9.62
C PHE A 310 -15.60 -14.93 -8.29
N ASP A 311 -14.96 -16.10 -8.35
CA ASP A 311 -14.66 -16.90 -7.15
C ASP A 311 -13.53 -16.25 -6.31
N TYR A 312 -12.55 -15.66 -6.99
CA TYR A 312 -11.36 -15.07 -6.40
C TYR A 312 -11.08 -13.66 -6.95
N PHE A 313 -10.47 -12.81 -6.11
CA PHE A 313 -10.05 -11.46 -6.51
C PHE A 313 -9.04 -11.50 -7.65
N MET A 314 -8.07 -12.42 -7.62
CA MET A 314 -7.10 -12.55 -8.72
C MET A 314 -7.79 -12.80 -10.07
N GLN A 315 -8.84 -13.65 -10.10
CA GLN A 315 -9.58 -13.90 -11.33
C GLN A 315 -10.30 -12.62 -11.79
N LYS A 316 -11.01 -11.94 -10.89
CA LYS A 316 -11.65 -10.64 -11.18
C LYS A 316 -10.63 -9.66 -11.77
N GLU A 317 -9.50 -9.49 -11.11
CA GLU A 317 -8.46 -8.52 -11.47
C GLU A 317 -7.79 -8.84 -12.80
N ILE A 318 -7.63 -10.12 -13.16
CA ILE A 318 -7.17 -10.53 -14.50
C ILE A 318 -8.18 -10.09 -15.56
N PHE A 319 -9.47 -10.32 -15.30
CA PHE A 319 -10.55 -10.01 -16.25
C PHE A 319 -10.90 -8.51 -16.33
N GLU A 320 -10.54 -7.72 -15.32
CA GLU A 320 -10.67 -6.25 -15.29
C GLU A 320 -9.53 -5.50 -16.01
N GLN A 321 -8.54 -6.21 -16.56
CA GLN A 321 -7.41 -5.59 -17.26
C GLN A 321 -7.79 -4.72 -18.47
N PRO A 322 -8.82 -5.03 -19.27
CA PRO A 322 -9.28 -4.11 -20.32
C PRO A 322 -9.67 -2.75 -19.74
N GLU A 323 -10.47 -2.73 -18.67
CA GLU A 323 -10.93 -1.53 -18.01
C GLU A 323 -9.79 -0.80 -17.29
N SER A 324 -8.91 -1.53 -16.59
CA SER A 324 -7.78 -0.94 -15.87
C SER A 324 -6.77 -0.28 -16.81
N VAL A 325 -6.56 -0.84 -18.01
CA VAL A 325 -5.70 -0.24 -19.04
C VAL A 325 -6.37 1.00 -19.63
N ILE A 326 -7.68 0.99 -19.90
CA ILE A 326 -8.41 2.19 -20.31
C ILE A 326 -8.29 3.29 -19.24
N ASN A 327 -8.46 2.95 -17.97
CA ASN A 327 -8.34 3.90 -16.86
C ASN A 327 -6.92 4.47 -16.75
N ALA A 328 -5.90 3.66 -17.03
CA ALA A 328 -4.51 4.10 -17.08
C ALA A 328 -4.23 5.07 -18.24
N LEU A 329 -4.92 4.93 -19.38
CA LEU A 329 -4.80 5.79 -20.56
C LEU A 329 -5.67 7.05 -20.51
N ARG A 330 -6.75 7.03 -19.72
CA ARG A 330 -7.80 8.06 -19.68
C ARG A 330 -7.20 9.45 -19.41
N GLY A 331 -7.49 10.39 -20.32
CA GLY A 331 -7.02 11.77 -20.24
C GLY A 331 -5.52 11.97 -20.46
N ARG A 332 -4.78 10.91 -20.82
CA ARG A 332 -3.31 10.94 -21.02
C ARG A 332 -2.91 10.62 -22.45
N LEU A 333 -3.69 9.80 -23.15
CA LEU A 333 -3.51 9.51 -24.57
C LEU A 333 -4.58 10.24 -25.37
N THR A 334 -4.16 11.09 -26.30
CA THR A 334 -5.04 11.73 -27.30
C THR A 334 -4.82 11.02 -28.63
N THR A 335 -5.89 10.49 -29.20
CA THR A 335 -5.85 9.73 -30.47
C THR A 335 -6.52 10.46 -31.64
N ASP A 336 -6.78 11.76 -31.50
CA ASP A 336 -7.38 12.55 -32.57
C ASP A 336 -6.52 12.52 -33.82
N ALA A 337 -7.16 12.37 -34.99
CA ALA A 337 -6.50 12.16 -36.27
C ALA A 337 -5.48 13.26 -36.62
N GLU A 338 -5.67 14.47 -36.08
CA GLU A 338 -4.80 15.63 -36.33
C GLU A 338 -3.75 15.87 -35.22
N ASN A 339 -3.92 15.33 -34.00
CA ASN A 339 -3.02 15.62 -32.88
C ASN A 339 -2.87 14.43 -31.90
N LYS A 340 -2.08 13.42 -32.31
CA LYS A 340 -1.72 12.30 -31.44
C LYS A 340 -0.64 12.72 -30.44
N ALA A 341 -1.00 12.76 -29.17
CA ALA A 341 -0.12 13.21 -28.10
C ALA A 341 -0.29 12.37 -26.84
N VAL A 342 0.78 12.34 -26.03
CA VAL A 342 0.78 11.72 -24.70
C VAL A 342 1.12 12.79 -23.67
N THR A 343 0.20 13.04 -22.75
CA THR A 343 0.35 14.05 -21.70
C THR A 343 0.23 13.39 -20.34
N LEU A 344 1.33 13.40 -19.58
CA LEU A 344 1.34 12.94 -18.19
C LEU A 344 1.38 14.16 -17.28
N GLY A 345 0.20 14.58 -16.80
CA GLY A 345 0.05 15.81 -16.00
C GLY A 345 1.01 15.87 -14.81
N GLY A 346 1.17 14.76 -14.09
CA GLY A 346 2.08 14.66 -12.93
C GLY A 346 3.57 14.78 -13.26
N LEU A 347 3.97 14.69 -14.53
CA LEU A 347 5.36 14.85 -14.99
C LEU A 347 5.58 16.15 -15.78
N SER A 348 4.51 16.86 -16.17
CA SER A 348 4.56 18.00 -17.10
C SER A 348 5.58 19.07 -16.73
N GLN A 349 5.69 19.41 -15.43
CA GLN A 349 6.63 20.41 -14.93
C GLN A 349 8.09 19.93 -14.89
N TYR A 350 8.31 18.62 -14.87
CA TYR A 350 9.62 18.00 -14.66
C TYR A 350 10.19 17.32 -15.90
N ILE A 351 9.38 17.15 -16.96
CA ILE A 351 9.76 16.41 -18.16
C ILE A 351 11.05 16.95 -18.80
N SER A 352 11.24 18.27 -18.81
CA SER A 352 12.45 18.93 -19.33
C SER A 352 13.69 18.68 -18.48
N THR A 353 13.53 18.49 -17.17
CA THR A 353 14.62 18.12 -16.27
C THR A 353 14.97 16.65 -16.43
N ILE A 354 13.98 15.77 -16.51
CA ILE A 354 14.19 14.34 -16.76
C ILE A 354 14.89 14.12 -18.11
N ARG A 355 14.48 14.84 -19.17
CA ARG A 355 15.08 14.76 -20.51
C ARG A 355 16.54 15.21 -20.56
N ARG A 356 17.02 15.97 -19.56
CA ARG A 356 18.43 16.39 -19.40
C ARG A 356 19.27 15.42 -18.57
N SER A 357 18.64 14.41 -17.95
CA SER A 357 19.34 13.42 -17.14
C SER A 357 20.22 12.53 -18.01
N ARG A 358 21.36 12.09 -17.48
CA ARG A 358 22.32 11.25 -18.22
C ARG A 358 22.04 9.77 -18.10
N ARG A 359 21.22 9.38 -17.12
CA ARG A 359 20.84 8.00 -16.85
C ARG A 359 19.49 7.97 -16.14
N ILE A 360 18.69 6.97 -16.47
CA ILE A 360 17.44 6.67 -15.78
C ILE A 360 17.61 5.33 -15.06
N VAL A 361 17.30 5.29 -13.77
CA VAL A 361 17.42 4.11 -12.92
C VAL A 361 16.03 3.72 -12.43
N PHE A 362 15.52 2.58 -12.86
CA PHE A 362 14.29 1.99 -12.33
C PHE A 362 14.61 1.17 -11.09
N ILE A 363 13.88 1.41 -10.00
CA ILE A 363 14.06 0.74 -8.71
C ILE A 363 12.70 0.21 -8.25
N ALA A 364 12.63 -1.11 -8.04
CA ALA A 364 11.39 -1.78 -7.65
C ALA A 364 11.67 -3.17 -7.05
N CYS A 365 10.61 -3.84 -6.58
CA CYS A 365 10.66 -5.22 -6.08
C CYS A 365 9.64 -6.12 -6.81
N GLY A 366 9.95 -7.42 -6.92
CA GLY A 366 9.03 -8.46 -7.42
C GLY A 366 8.42 -8.16 -8.79
N THR A 367 7.10 -8.30 -8.92
CA THR A 367 6.36 -8.00 -10.17
C THR A 367 6.57 -6.56 -10.66
N SER A 368 6.75 -5.57 -9.77
CA SER A 368 7.03 -4.18 -10.20
C SER A 368 8.45 -4.03 -10.79
N TYR A 369 9.41 -4.86 -10.37
CA TYR A 369 10.71 -4.95 -11.03
C TYR A 369 10.58 -5.57 -12.43
N HIS A 370 9.78 -6.62 -12.59
CA HIS A 370 9.54 -7.21 -13.91
C HIS A 370 8.90 -6.22 -14.89
N SER A 371 7.98 -5.34 -14.45
CA SER A 371 7.40 -4.32 -15.32
C SER A 371 8.45 -3.32 -15.80
N CYS A 372 9.44 -3.00 -14.96
CA CYS A 372 10.59 -2.17 -15.34
C CYS A 372 11.48 -2.88 -16.38
N VAL A 373 11.75 -4.17 -16.19
CA VAL A 373 12.50 -4.98 -17.18
C VAL A 373 11.75 -5.03 -18.52
N ALA A 374 10.41 -5.12 -18.49
CA ALA A 374 9.59 -5.20 -19.68
C ALA A 374 9.65 -3.93 -20.55
N VAL A 375 9.78 -2.76 -19.93
CA VAL A 375 9.84 -1.47 -20.65
C VAL A 375 11.26 -1.00 -20.92
N ARG A 376 12.29 -1.64 -20.37
CA ARG A 376 13.69 -1.25 -20.53
C ARG A 376 14.07 -1.01 -22.00
N GLY A 377 13.75 -1.97 -22.87
CA GLY A 377 14.10 -1.90 -24.29
C GLY A 377 13.47 -0.71 -25.00
N ILE A 378 12.19 -0.40 -24.74
CA ILE A 378 11.53 0.74 -25.39
C ILE A 378 12.02 2.08 -24.84
N PHE A 379 12.40 2.16 -23.56
CA PHE A 379 13.04 3.36 -23.02
C PHE A 379 14.40 3.60 -23.68
N GLU A 380 15.25 2.57 -23.79
CA GLU A 380 16.54 2.67 -24.49
C GLU A 380 16.33 3.11 -25.96
N GLU A 381 15.34 2.54 -26.65
CA GLU A 381 15.02 2.85 -28.05
C GLU A 381 14.55 4.30 -28.27
N LEU A 382 13.64 4.80 -27.41
CA LEU A 382 13.00 6.10 -27.59
C LEU A 382 13.79 7.26 -26.99
N THR A 383 14.44 7.03 -25.85
CA THR A 383 15.16 8.09 -25.11
C THR A 383 16.65 8.13 -25.41
N GLU A 384 17.24 7.05 -25.96
CA GLU A 384 18.68 6.88 -26.18
C GLU A 384 19.52 7.23 -24.93
N THR A 385 18.91 7.08 -23.75
CA THR A 385 19.53 7.34 -22.46
C THR A 385 19.83 5.98 -21.81
N PRO A 386 20.99 5.81 -21.16
CA PRO A 386 21.27 4.62 -20.37
C PRO A 386 20.16 4.31 -19.36
N ILE A 387 19.60 3.11 -19.45
CA ILE A 387 18.57 2.61 -18.53
C ILE A 387 19.16 1.52 -17.65
N ALA A 388 19.12 1.73 -16.34
CA ALA A 388 19.40 0.70 -15.34
C ALA A 388 18.08 0.24 -14.71
N VAL A 389 17.98 -1.06 -14.40
CA VAL A 389 16.83 -1.64 -13.69
C VAL A 389 17.40 -2.43 -12.52
N GLU A 390 17.02 -2.07 -11.32
CA GLU A 390 17.64 -2.52 -10.08
C GLU A 390 16.58 -3.07 -9.12
N LEU A 391 16.91 -4.18 -8.45
CA LEU A 391 16.14 -4.66 -7.31
C LEU A 391 16.44 -3.78 -6.10
N ALA A 392 15.41 -3.26 -5.44
CA ALA A 392 15.61 -2.24 -4.40
C ALA A 392 16.48 -2.72 -3.22
N SER A 393 16.37 -3.99 -2.82
CA SER A 393 17.20 -4.57 -1.76
C SER A 393 18.68 -4.61 -2.14
N ASP A 394 19.03 -5.23 -3.28
CA ASP A 394 20.41 -5.31 -3.77
C ASP A 394 21.01 -3.91 -4.05
N PHE A 395 20.19 -2.96 -4.51
CA PHE A 395 20.59 -1.58 -4.71
C PHE A 395 21.05 -0.91 -3.41
N LEU A 396 20.34 -1.16 -2.30
CA LEU A 396 20.68 -0.68 -0.97
C LEU A 396 21.92 -1.38 -0.41
N ASP A 397 21.98 -2.71 -0.51
CA ASP A 397 23.08 -3.54 -0.02
C ASP A 397 24.42 -3.13 -0.63
N ARG A 398 24.43 -2.89 -1.95
CA ARG A 398 25.63 -2.44 -2.67
C ARG A 398 25.94 -0.96 -2.49
N GLN A 399 25.04 -0.21 -1.86
CA GLN A 399 25.11 1.25 -1.82
C GLN A 399 25.39 1.83 -3.23
N ALA A 400 24.58 1.41 -4.20
CA ALA A 400 24.80 1.68 -5.61
C ALA A 400 25.04 3.18 -5.88
N PRO A 401 26.04 3.57 -6.70
CA PRO A 401 26.32 4.99 -6.98
C PRO A 401 25.15 5.72 -7.66
N VAL A 402 24.74 6.85 -7.08
CA VAL A 402 23.68 7.73 -7.58
C VAL A 402 24.22 9.16 -7.61
N PHE A 403 23.95 9.85 -8.70
CA PHE A 403 24.41 11.20 -9.00
C PHE A 403 23.23 12.16 -9.17
N ARG A 404 23.52 13.46 -9.14
CA ARG A 404 22.50 14.52 -9.26
C ARG A 404 21.85 14.61 -10.64
N ASP A 405 22.52 14.10 -11.67
CA ASP A 405 22.06 14.04 -13.05
C ASP A 405 21.38 12.71 -13.41
N ASP A 406 21.13 11.86 -12.42
CA ASP A 406 20.29 10.68 -12.54
C ASP A 406 18.81 11.03 -12.33
N THR A 407 17.93 10.37 -13.08
CA THR A 407 16.51 10.25 -12.73
C THR A 407 16.26 8.85 -12.18
N CYS A 408 15.84 8.76 -10.92
CA CYS A 408 15.45 7.52 -10.25
C CYS A 408 13.92 7.35 -10.29
N VAL A 409 13.45 6.27 -10.90
CA VAL A 409 12.03 5.95 -11.06
C VAL A 409 11.67 4.81 -10.11
N PHE A 410 10.79 5.07 -9.16
CA PHE A 410 10.33 4.11 -8.17
C PHE A 410 8.98 3.56 -8.59
N VAL A 411 8.91 2.24 -8.83
CA VAL A 411 7.69 1.57 -9.27
C VAL A 411 7.17 0.68 -8.16
N SER A 412 5.99 1.01 -7.62
CA SER A 412 5.38 0.25 -6.53
C SER A 412 3.86 0.33 -6.58
N GLN A 413 3.17 -0.81 -6.58
CA GLN A 413 1.71 -0.84 -6.53
C GLN A 413 1.19 -0.16 -5.24
N SER A 414 1.72 -0.54 -4.08
CA SER A 414 1.27 -0.03 -2.78
C SER A 414 1.81 1.37 -2.48
N GLY A 415 2.99 1.71 -3.02
CA GLY A 415 3.73 2.91 -2.64
C GLY A 415 4.31 2.87 -1.21
N GLU A 416 4.31 1.69 -0.58
CA GLU A 416 4.74 1.47 0.81
C GLU A 416 5.78 0.35 0.95
N THR A 417 6.28 -0.20 -0.16
CA THR A 417 7.30 -1.27 -0.12
C THR A 417 8.57 -0.79 0.58
N ALA A 418 8.99 -1.45 1.66
CA ALA A 418 10.04 -0.99 2.55
C ALA A 418 11.36 -0.69 1.82
N ASP A 419 11.93 -1.67 1.12
CA ASP A 419 13.18 -1.50 0.35
C ASP A 419 13.08 -0.38 -0.69
N SER A 420 11.94 -0.28 -1.39
CA SER A 420 11.73 0.77 -2.40
C SER A 420 11.65 2.17 -1.75
N LEU A 421 11.03 2.28 -0.59
CA LEU A 421 10.93 3.51 0.18
C LEU A 421 12.30 3.93 0.76
N MET A 422 13.10 2.97 1.24
CA MET A 422 14.46 3.23 1.71
C MET A 422 15.38 3.63 0.56
N ALA A 423 15.29 2.95 -0.58
CA ALA A 423 16.02 3.33 -1.80
C ALA A 423 15.61 4.74 -2.29
N LEU A 424 14.34 5.12 -2.14
CA LEU A 424 13.89 6.49 -2.41
C LEU A 424 14.56 7.51 -1.51
N ARG A 425 14.55 7.29 -0.19
CA ARG A 425 15.23 8.17 0.78
C ARG A 425 16.73 8.27 0.48
N TYR A 426 17.35 7.16 0.10
CA TYR A 426 18.75 7.12 -0.31
C TYR A 426 19.04 7.98 -1.55
N CYS A 427 18.22 7.87 -2.60
CA CYS A 427 18.36 8.67 -3.81
C CYS A 427 18.10 10.17 -3.57
N LEU A 428 17.12 10.49 -2.71
CA LEU A 428 16.84 11.87 -2.27
C LEU A 428 18.05 12.48 -1.55
N GLY A 429 18.67 11.73 -0.63
CA GLY A 429 19.88 12.16 0.08
C GLY A 429 21.08 12.46 -0.83
N ARG A 430 21.08 11.90 -2.05
CA ARG A 430 22.10 12.15 -3.09
C ARG A 430 21.71 13.21 -4.11
N GLY A 431 20.49 13.76 -4.00
CA GLY A 431 19.99 14.84 -4.83
C GLY A 431 19.63 14.43 -6.26
N ALA A 432 19.30 13.16 -6.50
CA ALA A 432 18.77 12.71 -7.78
C ALA A 432 17.33 13.17 -7.99
N MET A 433 16.92 13.34 -9.25
CA MET A 433 15.51 13.52 -9.59
C MET A 433 14.75 12.22 -9.28
N THR A 434 13.61 12.30 -8.60
CA THR A 434 12.84 11.11 -8.19
C THR A 434 11.43 11.14 -8.77
N VAL A 435 11.01 10.03 -9.37
CA VAL A 435 9.71 9.85 -10.02
C VAL A 435 8.99 8.66 -9.40
N GLY A 436 7.78 8.85 -8.89
CA GLY A 436 6.95 7.77 -8.34
C GLY A 436 5.92 7.25 -9.34
N ILE A 437 5.93 5.95 -9.64
CA ILE A 437 4.88 5.28 -10.42
C ILE A 437 4.12 4.34 -9.48
N VAL A 438 2.94 4.79 -9.04
CA VAL A 438 2.20 4.17 -7.94
C VAL A 438 0.73 3.93 -8.26
N ASN A 439 0.07 3.02 -7.54
CA ASN A 439 -1.38 2.82 -7.65
C ASN A 439 -2.18 3.39 -6.48
N VAL A 440 -1.54 3.68 -5.35
CA VAL A 440 -2.18 4.23 -4.15
C VAL A 440 -1.84 5.71 -4.03
N VAL A 441 -2.87 6.55 -4.10
CA VAL A 441 -2.77 8.00 -3.90
C VAL A 441 -2.49 8.28 -2.42
N GLY A 442 -1.55 9.20 -2.14
CA GLY A 442 -1.17 9.55 -0.77
C GLY A 442 -0.30 8.50 -0.06
N SER A 443 0.24 7.55 -0.81
CA SER A 443 1.27 6.63 -0.30
C SER A 443 2.61 7.33 -0.05
N SER A 444 3.46 6.76 0.80
CA SER A 444 4.76 7.32 1.17
C SER A 444 5.63 7.63 -0.04
N ILE A 445 5.74 6.70 -1.01
CA ILE A 445 6.49 6.95 -2.25
C ILE A 445 5.88 8.11 -3.04
N SER A 446 4.55 8.18 -3.15
CA SER A 446 3.88 9.24 -3.92
C SER A 446 4.11 10.64 -3.36
N ILE A 447 4.18 10.76 -2.02
CA ILE A 447 4.36 12.02 -1.32
C ILE A 447 5.83 12.47 -1.36
N LEU A 448 6.77 11.53 -1.19
CA LEU A 448 8.19 11.85 -1.09
C LEU A 448 8.88 12.08 -2.45
N THR A 449 8.35 11.53 -3.55
CA THR A 449 8.91 11.77 -4.88
C THR A 449 8.63 13.19 -5.39
N HIS A 450 9.56 13.77 -6.16
CA HIS A 450 9.39 15.12 -6.73
C HIS A 450 8.20 15.21 -7.69
N CYS A 451 7.95 14.14 -8.43
CA CYS A 451 6.85 14.02 -9.38
C CYS A 451 6.45 12.56 -9.55
N GLY A 452 5.32 12.30 -10.21
CA GLY A 452 4.87 10.92 -10.34
C GLY A 452 3.68 10.71 -11.28
N VAL A 453 3.35 9.43 -11.47
CA VAL A 453 2.22 8.97 -12.27
C VAL A 453 1.43 7.98 -11.42
N HIS A 454 0.16 8.31 -11.18
CA HIS A 454 -0.80 7.36 -10.63
C HIS A 454 -1.26 6.41 -11.73
N ILE A 455 -1.02 5.10 -11.61
CA ILE A 455 -1.34 4.16 -12.70
C ILE A 455 -2.84 3.95 -12.90
N ASN A 456 -3.66 4.30 -11.89
CA ASN A 456 -5.11 4.25 -11.95
C ASN A 456 -5.71 2.89 -12.35
N ALA A 457 -5.15 1.80 -11.81
CA ALA A 457 -5.66 0.44 -12.05
C ALA A 457 -6.86 0.06 -11.17
N GLY A 458 -7.31 0.98 -10.29
CA GLY A 458 -8.23 0.71 -9.19
C GLY A 458 -7.59 -0.13 -8.06
N PRO A 459 -8.31 -0.39 -6.96
CA PRO A 459 -7.83 -1.27 -5.89
C PRO A 459 -7.48 -2.65 -6.42
N GLU A 460 -6.35 -3.17 -5.97
CA GLU A 460 -5.95 -4.55 -6.22
C GLU A 460 -5.93 -5.24 -4.86
N ILE A 461 -6.74 -6.28 -4.69
CA ILE A 461 -6.94 -7.03 -3.46
C ILE A 461 -6.20 -8.37 -3.52
N GLY A 462 -6.07 -8.99 -4.70
CA GLY A 462 -5.28 -10.20 -4.89
C GLY A 462 -3.84 -10.04 -4.40
N VAL A 463 -3.29 -11.06 -3.73
CA VAL A 463 -1.90 -11.02 -3.24
C VAL A 463 -0.92 -10.97 -4.41
N ALA A 464 -1.12 -11.81 -5.42
CA ALA A 464 -0.34 -11.79 -6.64
C ALA A 464 -0.81 -10.63 -7.55
N SER A 465 0.11 -9.72 -7.87
CA SER A 465 -0.20 -8.57 -8.73
C SER A 465 -0.51 -9.00 -10.17
N THR A 466 -1.53 -8.37 -10.78
CA THR A 466 -2.00 -8.68 -12.14
C THR A 466 -2.25 -7.39 -12.93
N LYS A 467 -3.38 -6.72 -12.70
CA LYS A 467 -3.72 -5.46 -13.38
C LYS A 467 -2.76 -4.32 -13.06
N ALA A 468 -2.14 -4.31 -11.88
CA ALA A 468 -1.12 -3.31 -11.59
C ALA A 468 0.13 -3.50 -12.48
N TYR A 469 0.56 -4.72 -12.81
CA TYR A 469 1.68 -4.98 -13.72
C TYR A 469 1.43 -4.41 -15.12
N THR A 470 0.26 -4.71 -15.71
CA THR A 470 -0.09 -4.23 -17.05
C THR A 470 -0.31 -2.72 -17.08
N SER A 471 -0.98 -2.13 -16.07
CA SER A 471 -1.13 -0.68 -15.97
C SER A 471 0.20 0.05 -15.71
N GLN A 472 1.14 -0.55 -14.96
CA GLN A 472 2.50 -0.02 -14.78
C GLN A 472 3.23 0.03 -16.13
N MET A 473 3.23 -1.07 -16.89
CA MET A 473 3.83 -1.12 -18.22
C MET A 473 3.24 -0.04 -19.15
N VAL A 474 1.91 0.11 -19.20
CA VAL A 474 1.24 1.12 -20.02
C VAL A 474 1.66 2.54 -19.62
N CYS A 475 1.67 2.86 -18.33
CA CYS A 475 2.09 4.17 -17.84
C CYS A 475 3.56 4.47 -18.13
N MET A 476 4.43 3.47 -18.01
CA MET A 476 5.86 3.60 -18.34
C MET A 476 6.08 3.75 -19.85
N VAL A 477 5.34 3.04 -20.71
CA VAL A 477 5.40 3.26 -22.16
C VAL A 477 4.97 4.68 -22.51
N MET A 478 3.87 5.18 -21.92
CA MET A 478 3.46 6.59 -22.08
C MET A 478 4.55 7.56 -21.61
N PHE A 479 5.26 7.24 -20.53
CA PHE A 479 6.37 8.05 -20.04
C PHE A 479 7.52 8.10 -21.06
N ALA A 480 7.90 6.96 -21.66
CA ALA A 480 8.89 6.94 -22.75
C ALA A 480 8.43 7.74 -23.99
N LEU A 481 7.13 7.69 -24.33
CA LEU A 481 6.54 8.47 -25.43
C LEU A 481 6.57 9.98 -25.16
N ALA A 482 6.39 10.41 -23.92
CA ALA A 482 6.47 11.82 -23.50
C ALA A 482 7.93 12.33 -23.50
N LEU A 483 8.90 11.49 -23.12
CA LEU A 483 10.32 11.87 -23.17
C LEU A 483 10.85 12.03 -24.60
N SER A 484 10.31 11.27 -25.55
CA SER A 484 10.75 11.25 -26.96
C SER A 484 10.00 12.20 -27.88
N GLU A 485 9.16 13.08 -27.34
CA GLU A 485 8.28 13.97 -28.13
C GLU A 485 9.01 14.87 -29.13
N ASP A 486 10.11 15.48 -28.71
CA ASP A 486 10.88 16.43 -29.55
C ASP A 486 11.70 15.73 -30.66
N ARG A 487 11.71 14.39 -30.70
CA ARG A 487 12.55 13.62 -31.63
C ARG A 487 11.80 13.31 -32.91
N SER A 488 12.07 14.10 -33.95
CA SER A 488 11.47 13.94 -35.28
C SER A 488 11.71 12.55 -35.89
N SER A 489 12.89 11.96 -35.69
CA SER A 489 13.25 10.62 -36.20
C SER A 489 12.40 9.49 -35.62
N LYS A 490 11.82 9.69 -34.43
CA LYS A 490 11.01 8.69 -33.73
C LYS A 490 9.50 8.90 -33.93
N ARG A 491 9.10 9.88 -34.74
CA ARG A 491 7.68 10.25 -34.90
C ARG A 491 6.79 9.10 -35.35
N GLN A 492 7.19 8.36 -36.40
CA GLN A 492 6.40 7.22 -36.89
C GLN A 492 6.28 6.13 -35.83
N ARG A 493 7.40 5.75 -35.21
CA ARG A 493 7.44 4.75 -34.14
C ARG A 493 6.53 5.12 -32.97
N ARG A 494 6.51 6.39 -32.56
CA ARG A 494 5.60 6.89 -31.52
C ARG A 494 4.13 6.75 -31.94
N VAL A 495 3.80 7.08 -33.19
CA VAL A 495 2.43 6.94 -33.72
C VAL A 495 1.99 5.47 -33.70
N ASP A 496 2.84 4.56 -34.17
CA ASP A 496 2.53 3.12 -34.18
C ASP A 496 2.23 2.61 -32.76
N ILE A 497 3.06 3.00 -31.77
CA ILE A 497 2.86 2.62 -30.36
C ILE A 497 1.58 3.23 -29.80
N MET A 498 1.28 4.51 -30.10
CA MET A 498 0.05 5.18 -29.65
C MET A 498 -1.21 4.51 -30.22
N GLU A 499 -1.18 4.09 -31.50
CA GLU A 499 -2.25 3.31 -32.11
C GLU A 499 -2.39 1.93 -31.48
N GLY A 500 -1.27 1.27 -31.18
CA GLY A 500 -1.25 0.01 -30.44
C GLY A 500 -1.89 0.14 -29.06
N LEU A 501 -1.55 1.20 -28.31
CA LEU A 501 -2.13 1.49 -27.00
C LEU A 501 -3.64 1.77 -27.09
N ALA A 502 -4.11 2.43 -28.14
CA ALA A 502 -5.53 2.68 -28.34
C ALA A 502 -6.34 1.37 -28.52
N ASN A 503 -5.74 0.38 -29.17
CA ASN A 503 -6.41 -0.90 -29.49
C ASN A 503 -6.16 -2.01 -28.44
N ILE A 504 -5.22 -1.80 -27.51
CA ILE A 504 -4.73 -2.87 -26.62
C ILE A 504 -5.84 -3.44 -25.74
N SER A 505 -6.80 -2.62 -25.28
CA SER A 505 -7.90 -3.07 -24.43
C SER A 505 -8.76 -4.13 -25.13
N ASP A 506 -9.10 -3.93 -26.40
CA ASP A 506 -9.92 -4.89 -27.13
C ASP A 506 -9.12 -6.16 -27.44
N GLN A 507 -7.82 -6.03 -27.69
CA GLN A 507 -6.92 -7.18 -27.83
C GLN A 507 -6.82 -8.01 -26.53
N ILE A 508 -6.78 -7.37 -25.36
CA ILE A 508 -6.84 -8.04 -24.06
C ILE A 508 -8.14 -8.82 -23.93
N LYS A 509 -9.30 -8.24 -24.31
CA LYS A 509 -10.59 -8.95 -24.30
C LYS A 509 -10.56 -10.20 -25.17
N GLU A 510 -9.94 -10.15 -26.34
CA GLU A 510 -9.77 -11.34 -27.20
C GLU A 510 -8.92 -12.42 -26.52
N VAL A 511 -7.83 -12.05 -25.84
CA VAL A 511 -7.00 -13.01 -25.08
C VAL A 511 -7.76 -13.63 -23.91
N LEU A 512 -8.59 -12.86 -23.21
CA LEU A 512 -9.39 -13.35 -22.08
C LEU A 512 -10.43 -14.41 -22.51
N LYS A 513 -10.86 -14.43 -23.79
CA LYS A 513 -11.74 -15.49 -24.31
C LYS A 513 -11.07 -16.87 -24.30
N LEU A 514 -9.74 -16.94 -24.26
CA LEU A 514 -8.96 -18.18 -24.22
C LEU A 514 -8.99 -18.86 -22.84
N ASP A 515 -9.65 -18.27 -21.84
CA ASP A 515 -9.73 -18.78 -20.46
C ASP A 515 -10.07 -20.28 -20.37
N GLN A 516 -11.11 -20.73 -21.09
CA GLN A 516 -11.53 -22.14 -21.04
C GLN A 516 -10.54 -23.07 -21.75
N ASP A 517 -9.85 -22.60 -22.78
CA ASP A 517 -8.81 -23.38 -23.46
C ASP A 517 -7.58 -23.54 -22.57
N ILE A 518 -7.17 -22.45 -21.92
CA ILE A 518 -6.07 -22.44 -20.95
C ILE A 518 -6.41 -23.33 -19.76
N LYS A 519 -7.65 -23.30 -19.26
CA LYS A 519 -8.12 -24.22 -18.21
C LYS A 519 -7.95 -25.68 -18.63
N ARG A 520 -8.42 -26.05 -19.83
CA ARG A 520 -8.27 -27.43 -20.35
C ARG A 520 -6.81 -27.84 -20.49
N LEU A 521 -5.95 -26.91 -20.92
CA LEU A 521 -4.52 -27.15 -21.02
C LEU A 521 -3.86 -27.38 -19.66
N CYS A 522 -4.16 -26.53 -18.67
CA CYS A 522 -3.58 -26.63 -17.32
C CYS A 522 -3.95 -27.92 -16.61
N MET A 523 -5.15 -28.46 -16.86
CA MET A 523 -5.57 -29.75 -16.29
C MET A 523 -4.67 -30.93 -16.72
N LYS A 524 -3.94 -30.82 -17.85
CA LYS A 524 -2.97 -31.84 -18.27
C LYS A 524 -1.70 -31.85 -17.41
N PHE A 525 -1.42 -30.74 -16.72
CA PHE A 525 -0.20 -30.53 -15.92
C PHE A 525 -0.46 -30.58 -14.42
N LYS A 526 -1.59 -31.17 -14.02
CA LYS A 526 -1.85 -31.51 -12.63
C LYS A 526 -0.74 -32.44 -12.11
N ASP A 527 -0.37 -32.29 -10.85
CA ASP A 527 0.66 -33.07 -10.14
C ASP A 527 2.11 -32.85 -10.64
N GLN A 528 2.32 -31.91 -11.57
CA GLN A 528 3.66 -31.52 -12.01
C GLN A 528 4.39 -30.75 -10.92
N LYS A 529 5.72 -30.92 -10.85
CA LYS A 529 6.56 -30.25 -9.84
C LYS A 529 7.35 -29.09 -10.39
N ASN A 530 7.72 -29.16 -11.65
CA ASN A 530 8.59 -28.20 -12.32
C ASN A 530 7.93 -27.72 -13.61
N LEU A 531 8.16 -26.46 -13.98
CA LEU A 531 7.77 -25.91 -15.27
C LEU A 531 8.82 -24.89 -15.69
N LEU A 532 9.15 -24.86 -16.99
CA LEU A 532 10.10 -23.90 -17.53
C LEU A 532 9.39 -22.91 -18.44
N VAL A 533 9.62 -21.61 -18.27
CA VAL A 533 9.08 -20.55 -19.14
C VAL A 533 10.22 -19.89 -19.89
N LEU A 534 10.14 -19.87 -21.22
CA LEU A 534 11.16 -19.31 -22.09
C LEU A 534 10.67 -18.05 -22.79
N GLY A 535 11.49 -17.00 -22.74
CA GLY A 535 11.26 -15.74 -23.44
C GLY A 535 12.56 -15.12 -23.94
N ARG A 536 12.47 -14.19 -24.90
CA ARG A 536 13.63 -13.45 -25.45
C ARG A 536 13.25 -12.01 -25.70
N GLY A 537 14.22 -11.10 -25.58
CA GLY A 537 14.00 -9.67 -25.83
C GLY A 537 12.89 -9.15 -24.91
N ASN A 538 11.91 -8.46 -25.49
CA ASN A 538 10.75 -7.94 -24.76
C ASN A 538 9.94 -9.03 -24.03
N GLN A 539 10.03 -10.29 -24.48
CA GLN A 539 9.32 -11.41 -23.86
C GLN A 539 10.06 -12.04 -22.68
N HIS A 540 11.29 -11.63 -22.38
CA HIS A 540 12.01 -12.15 -21.22
C HIS A 540 11.34 -11.71 -19.91
N ALA A 541 10.91 -10.45 -19.82
CA ALA A 541 10.15 -9.95 -18.66
C ALA A 541 8.82 -10.69 -18.49
N THR A 542 8.11 -10.96 -19.60
CA THR A 542 6.89 -11.77 -19.62
C THR A 542 7.14 -13.17 -19.05
N ALA A 543 8.26 -13.80 -19.41
CA ALA A 543 8.63 -15.10 -18.88
C ALA A 543 8.92 -15.05 -17.37
N LEU A 544 9.73 -14.08 -16.92
CA LEU A 544 10.03 -13.85 -15.50
C LEU A 544 8.76 -13.65 -14.67
N GLU A 545 7.84 -12.83 -15.16
CA GLU A 545 6.58 -12.54 -14.49
C GLU A 545 5.67 -13.77 -14.44
N GLY A 546 5.49 -14.47 -15.57
CA GLY A 546 4.68 -15.69 -15.60
C GLY A 546 5.23 -16.76 -14.65
N ALA A 547 6.56 -16.93 -14.61
CA ALA A 547 7.20 -17.85 -13.68
C ALA A 547 6.97 -17.46 -12.22
N LEU A 548 7.09 -16.17 -11.89
CA LEU A 548 6.79 -15.68 -10.54
C LEU A 548 5.33 -15.93 -10.16
N LYS A 549 4.35 -15.63 -11.04
CA LYS A 549 2.93 -15.89 -10.77
C LYS A 549 2.67 -17.36 -10.50
N ILE A 550 3.19 -18.26 -11.34
CA ILE A 550 3.03 -19.70 -11.16
C ILE A 550 3.63 -20.14 -9.81
N LYS A 551 4.85 -19.70 -9.46
CA LYS A 551 5.46 -19.99 -8.14
C LYS A 551 4.60 -19.52 -6.98
N GLU A 552 4.14 -18.28 -7.02
CA GLU A 552 3.45 -17.63 -5.90
C GLU A 552 2.15 -18.34 -5.52
N ILE A 553 1.35 -18.75 -6.51
CA ILE A 553 -0.01 -19.24 -6.25
C ILE A 553 -0.20 -20.74 -6.42
N SER A 554 0.56 -21.38 -7.32
CA SER A 554 0.47 -22.84 -7.54
C SER A 554 1.52 -23.63 -6.76
N TYR A 555 2.55 -22.96 -6.22
CA TYR A 555 3.72 -23.56 -5.56
C TYR A 555 4.53 -24.52 -6.43
N LEU A 556 4.25 -24.54 -7.72
CA LEU A 556 5.01 -25.27 -8.71
C LEU A 556 6.36 -24.57 -8.90
N HIS A 557 7.44 -25.33 -8.96
CA HIS A 557 8.76 -24.77 -9.18
C HIS A 557 8.89 -24.34 -10.64
N CYS A 558 8.51 -23.09 -10.90
CA CYS A 558 8.47 -22.55 -12.24
C CYS A 558 9.67 -21.63 -12.50
N GLU A 559 10.62 -21.97 -13.35
CA GLU A 559 11.76 -21.09 -13.65
C GLU A 559 11.56 -20.36 -14.98
N ALA A 560 12.06 -19.12 -15.07
CA ALA A 560 12.08 -18.37 -16.32
C ALA A 560 13.50 -18.25 -16.84
N VAL A 561 13.70 -18.61 -18.10
CA VAL A 561 15.02 -18.62 -18.71
C VAL A 561 14.98 -17.85 -20.03
N MET A 562 16.02 -17.04 -20.26
CA MET A 562 16.18 -16.38 -21.54
C MET A 562 16.51 -17.43 -22.61
N SER A 563 15.74 -17.49 -23.71
CA SER A 563 15.89 -18.57 -24.69
C SER A 563 17.27 -18.65 -25.36
N GLY A 564 18.05 -17.56 -25.33
CA GLY A 564 19.45 -17.54 -25.76
C GLY A 564 20.38 -18.36 -24.87
N GLU A 565 20.06 -18.47 -23.58
CA GLU A 565 20.89 -19.13 -22.56
C GLU A 565 20.67 -20.65 -22.48
N LEU A 566 19.71 -21.19 -23.24
CA LEU A 566 19.40 -22.62 -23.22
C LEU A 566 20.65 -23.50 -23.37
N LYS A 567 21.48 -23.22 -24.37
CA LYS A 567 22.68 -24.00 -24.66
C LYS A 567 23.76 -23.93 -23.57
N HIS A 568 23.66 -22.96 -22.67
CA HIS A 568 24.65 -22.71 -21.63
C HIS A 568 24.35 -23.49 -20.33
N GLY A 569 23.36 -24.39 -20.34
CA GLY A 569 23.18 -25.41 -19.30
C GLY A 569 21.74 -25.88 -19.14
N VAL A 570 20.77 -24.96 -19.24
CA VAL A 570 19.34 -25.21 -18.95
C VAL A 570 18.75 -26.29 -19.86
N LEU A 571 19.24 -26.38 -21.09
CA LEU A 571 18.79 -27.36 -22.08
C LEU A 571 19.05 -28.82 -21.67
N ALA A 572 19.89 -29.07 -20.65
CA ALA A 572 20.07 -30.39 -20.06
C ALA A 572 18.86 -30.85 -19.23
N LEU A 573 17.98 -29.93 -18.82
CA LEU A 573 16.75 -30.24 -18.10
C LEU A 573 15.60 -30.66 -19.03
N VAL A 574 15.72 -30.40 -20.34
CA VAL A 574 14.64 -30.63 -21.30
C VAL A 574 14.55 -32.10 -21.66
N ASP A 575 13.40 -32.70 -21.37
CA ASP A 575 12.99 -34.05 -21.77
C ASP A 575 11.49 -34.08 -22.12
N GLU A 576 10.92 -35.28 -22.27
CA GLU A 576 9.49 -35.48 -22.57
C GLU A 576 8.56 -35.19 -21.38
N ALA A 577 9.10 -35.18 -20.16
CA ALA A 577 8.32 -35.07 -18.92
C ALA A 577 8.23 -33.63 -18.43
N LEU A 578 9.27 -32.81 -18.64
CA LEU A 578 9.33 -31.41 -18.20
C LEU A 578 8.35 -30.54 -18.99
N PRO A 579 7.29 -29.99 -18.35
CA PRO A 579 6.43 -29.00 -18.98
C PRO A 579 7.21 -27.72 -19.29
N LEU A 580 7.02 -27.20 -20.50
CA LEU A 580 7.75 -26.04 -20.97
C LEU A 580 6.82 -25.10 -21.73
N VAL A 581 6.87 -23.81 -21.42
CA VAL A 581 6.14 -22.75 -22.12
C VAL A 581 7.13 -21.88 -22.88
N MET A 582 6.92 -21.64 -24.17
CA MET A 582 7.74 -20.73 -24.97
C MET A 582 6.89 -19.58 -25.50
N ILE A 583 7.37 -18.36 -25.28
CA ILE A 583 6.73 -17.15 -25.81
C ILE A 583 7.38 -16.80 -27.15
N MET A 584 6.63 -16.97 -28.23
CA MET A 584 7.10 -16.88 -29.62
C MET A 584 6.14 -16.09 -30.50
N THR A 585 6.00 -14.80 -30.18
CA THR A 585 5.29 -13.83 -31.02
C THR A 585 6.23 -13.18 -32.05
N ARG A 586 5.66 -12.68 -33.15
CA ARG A 586 6.39 -12.01 -34.24
C ARG A 586 7.02 -10.71 -33.78
N ASP A 587 8.34 -10.75 -33.64
CA ASP A 587 9.23 -9.61 -33.43
C ASP A 587 10.54 -9.82 -34.21
N ASP A 588 11.48 -8.89 -34.09
CA ASP A 588 12.80 -8.98 -34.73
C ASP A 588 13.64 -10.17 -34.24
N ASN A 589 13.28 -10.78 -33.10
CA ASN A 589 13.95 -11.93 -32.51
C ASN A 589 13.30 -13.26 -32.87
N PHE A 590 12.20 -13.28 -33.64
CA PHE A 590 11.44 -14.48 -33.95
C PHE A 590 12.31 -15.61 -34.53
N SER A 591 13.21 -15.31 -35.48
CA SER A 591 14.12 -16.29 -36.08
C SER A 591 15.05 -16.94 -35.05
N LYS A 592 15.54 -16.15 -34.09
CA LYS A 592 16.40 -16.63 -32.99
C LYS A 592 15.60 -17.47 -31.99
N SER A 593 14.35 -17.09 -31.71
CA SER A 593 13.44 -17.88 -30.87
C SER A 593 13.05 -19.20 -31.54
N LEU A 594 12.85 -19.21 -32.85
CA LEU A 594 12.58 -20.43 -33.63
C LEU A 594 13.75 -21.42 -33.56
N ASN A 595 14.99 -20.91 -33.56
CA ASN A 595 16.16 -21.75 -33.33
C ASN A 595 16.16 -22.37 -31.93
N ALA A 596 15.67 -21.68 -30.89
CA ALA A 596 15.53 -22.22 -29.55
C ALA A 596 14.44 -23.30 -29.49
N TYR A 597 13.31 -23.07 -30.17
CA TYR A 597 12.24 -24.06 -30.31
C TYR A 597 12.74 -25.37 -30.93
N ASN A 598 13.45 -25.28 -32.05
CA ASN A 598 14.03 -26.44 -32.72
C ASN A 598 14.98 -27.24 -31.80
N GLN A 599 15.69 -26.55 -30.88
CA GLN A 599 16.57 -27.21 -29.92
C GLN A 599 15.83 -27.97 -28.81
N VAL A 600 14.68 -27.46 -28.39
CA VAL A 600 13.79 -28.11 -27.41
C VAL A 600 13.16 -29.35 -28.04
N VAL A 601 12.58 -29.20 -29.24
CA VAL A 601 11.93 -30.32 -29.96
C VAL A 601 12.93 -31.41 -30.33
N ALA A 602 14.17 -31.06 -30.67
CA ALA A 602 15.23 -32.03 -30.95
C ALA A 602 15.62 -32.90 -29.73
N ARG A 603 15.19 -32.53 -28.52
CA ARG A 603 15.36 -33.29 -27.27
C ARG A 603 14.04 -33.88 -26.77
N ASN A 604 13.08 -34.06 -27.67
CA ASN A 604 11.74 -34.57 -27.41
C ASN A 604 10.90 -33.71 -26.45
N GLY A 605 11.32 -32.46 -26.17
CA GLY A 605 10.49 -31.53 -25.42
C GLY A 605 9.21 -31.21 -26.18
N ARG A 606 8.08 -31.15 -25.46
CA ARG A 606 6.75 -30.82 -26.01
C ARG A 606 6.27 -29.48 -25.45
N PRO A 607 6.76 -28.35 -26.01
CA PRO A 607 6.45 -27.05 -25.45
C PRO A 607 5.01 -26.61 -25.77
N ILE A 608 4.45 -25.84 -24.83
CA ILE A 608 3.28 -24.99 -25.04
C ILE A 608 3.78 -23.69 -25.65
N ILE A 609 3.29 -23.33 -26.84
CA ILE A 609 3.73 -22.13 -27.56
C ILE A 609 2.69 -21.02 -27.42
N ILE A 610 3.07 -19.87 -26.86
CA ILE A 610 2.31 -18.63 -26.97
C ILE A 610 2.76 -17.93 -28.25
N CYS A 611 1.92 -17.97 -29.30
CA CYS A 611 2.23 -17.44 -30.63
C CYS A 611 1.13 -16.52 -31.14
N ASN A 612 1.39 -15.80 -32.24
CA ASN A 612 0.34 -15.01 -32.87
C ASN A 612 -0.71 -15.90 -33.55
N THR A 613 -1.93 -15.39 -33.70
CA THR A 613 -3.02 -16.08 -34.39
C THR A 613 -2.66 -16.44 -35.83
N GLY A 614 -2.86 -17.70 -36.21
CA GLY A 614 -2.64 -18.18 -37.58
C GLY A 614 -1.18 -18.47 -37.97
N GLU A 615 -0.26 -18.58 -37.02
CA GLU A 615 1.14 -18.92 -37.31
C GLU A 615 1.31 -20.41 -37.74
N PRO A 616 1.85 -20.69 -38.94
CA PRO A 616 1.97 -22.05 -39.46
C PRO A 616 3.18 -22.84 -38.93
N GLU A 617 4.18 -22.19 -38.33
CA GLU A 617 5.45 -22.81 -37.93
C GLU A 617 5.34 -23.85 -36.80
N PHE A 618 4.21 -23.89 -36.08
CA PHE A 618 3.99 -24.77 -34.92
C PHE A 618 2.92 -25.83 -35.22
N PRO A 619 3.30 -27.05 -35.61
CA PRO A 619 2.34 -28.09 -35.94
C PRO A 619 1.75 -28.73 -34.67
N SER A 620 0.43 -28.97 -34.67
CA SER A 620 -0.33 -29.43 -33.50
C SER A 620 0.00 -30.85 -33.04
N ASP A 621 0.78 -31.61 -33.81
CA ASP A 621 1.23 -32.97 -33.46
C ASP A 621 2.33 -32.97 -32.38
N ARG A 622 3.08 -31.86 -32.26
CA ARG A 622 4.24 -31.74 -31.37
C ARG A 622 4.13 -30.65 -30.31
N THR A 623 3.18 -29.73 -30.47
CA THR A 623 3.03 -28.56 -29.60
C THR A 623 1.57 -28.24 -29.30
N ASP A 624 1.29 -27.88 -28.05
CA ASP A 624 0.06 -27.17 -27.70
C ASP A 624 0.27 -25.66 -27.99
N ARG A 625 -0.78 -24.96 -28.44
CA ARG A 625 -0.70 -23.56 -28.85
C ARG A 625 -1.67 -22.68 -28.09
N ILE A 626 -1.24 -21.48 -27.74
CA ILE A 626 -2.05 -20.39 -27.22
C ILE A 626 -1.89 -19.23 -28.21
N GLU A 627 -2.93 -18.99 -29.00
CA GLU A 627 -2.91 -18.01 -30.08
C GLU A 627 -3.40 -16.65 -29.61
N VAL A 628 -2.50 -15.66 -29.56
CA VAL A 628 -2.79 -14.28 -29.12
C VAL A 628 -2.76 -13.30 -30.30
N PRO A 629 -3.55 -12.20 -30.26
CA PRO A 629 -3.54 -11.23 -31.34
C PRO A 629 -2.17 -10.53 -31.47
N ARG A 630 -1.85 -10.11 -32.68
CA ARG A 630 -0.63 -9.36 -32.98
C ARG A 630 -0.82 -7.88 -32.65
N THR A 631 0.17 -7.30 -31.98
CA THR A 631 0.25 -5.85 -31.73
C THR A 631 1.67 -5.34 -31.99
N VAL A 632 1.94 -4.09 -31.63
CA VAL A 632 3.29 -3.52 -31.68
C VAL A 632 4.20 -4.34 -30.75
N ASP A 633 5.40 -4.68 -31.21
CA ASP A 633 6.41 -5.46 -30.50
C ASP A 633 6.67 -5.01 -29.05
N ALA A 634 6.68 -3.70 -28.79
CA ALA A 634 6.86 -3.12 -27.46
C ALA A 634 5.67 -3.34 -26.51
N LEU A 635 4.48 -3.58 -27.07
CA LEU A 635 3.23 -3.81 -26.32
C LEU A 635 2.84 -5.29 -26.25
N GLN A 636 3.44 -6.15 -27.08
CA GLN A 636 3.08 -7.56 -27.17
C GLN A 636 3.22 -8.31 -25.83
N GLY A 637 4.15 -7.88 -24.96
CA GLY A 637 4.28 -8.41 -23.60
C GLY A 637 3.02 -8.24 -22.74
N LEU A 638 2.22 -7.18 -22.96
CA LEU A 638 0.94 -6.96 -22.26
C LEU A 638 -0.09 -8.05 -22.59
N LEU A 639 -0.07 -8.57 -23.82
CA LEU A 639 -0.97 -9.64 -24.25
C LEU A 639 -0.44 -11.00 -23.81
N ASN A 640 0.87 -11.22 -23.92
CA ASN A 640 1.50 -12.52 -23.68
C ASN A 640 1.56 -12.89 -22.19
N VAL A 641 1.47 -11.91 -21.27
CA VAL A 641 1.46 -12.19 -19.82
C VAL A 641 0.11 -12.73 -19.34
N ILE A 642 -1.00 -12.37 -19.99
CA ILE A 642 -2.35 -12.73 -19.56
C ILE A 642 -2.57 -14.25 -19.59
N PRO A 643 -2.16 -14.99 -20.64
CA PRO A 643 -2.23 -16.44 -20.61
C PRO A 643 -1.45 -17.04 -19.45
N LEU A 644 -0.29 -16.48 -19.07
CA LEU A 644 0.50 -16.97 -17.95
C LEU A 644 -0.17 -16.68 -16.59
N GLN A 645 -0.85 -15.54 -16.45
CA GLN A 645 -1.68 -15.23 -15.27
C GLN A 645 -2.85 -16.21 -15.15
N LEU A 646 -3.54 -16.50 -16.25
CA LEU A 646 -4.63 -17.49 -16.30
C LEU A 646 -4.11 -18.91 -16.05
N MET A 647 -2.94 -19.27 -16.59
CA MET A 647 -2.30 -20.55 -16.32
C MET A 647 -1.97 -20.70 -14.84
N ALA A 648 -1.37 -19.68 -14.22
CA ALA A 648 -1.07 -19.71 -12.79
C ALA A 648 -2.36 -19.90 -11.97
N TYR A 649 -3.44 -19.18 -12.31
CA TYR A 649 -4.75 -19.30 -11.66
C TYR A 649 -5.30 -20.73 -11.78
N TRP A 650 -5.38 -21.27 -12.99
CA TRP A 650 -5.97 -22.59 -13.24
C TRP A 650 -5.11 -23.75 -12.71
N LEU A 651 -3.78 -23.63 -12.71
CA LEU A 651 -2.89 -24.60 -12.06
C LEU A 651 -3.15 -24.65 -10.55
N ALA A 652 -3.25 -23.50 -9.89
CA ALA A 652 -3.56 -23.45 -8.46
C ALA A 652 -4.95 -24.02 -8.14
N VAL A 653 -5.96 -23.72 -8.97
CA VAL A 653 -7.32 -24.27 -8.82
C VAL A 653 -7.33 -25.79 -9.05
N ALA A 654 -6.56 -26.31 -10.01
CA ALA A 654 -6.46 -27.74 -10.29
C ALA A 654 -5.86 -28.54 -9.10
N GLU A 655 -4.93 -27.91 -8.36
CA GLU A 655 -4.32 -28.43 -7.14
C GLU A 655 -5.18 -28.21 -5.88
N GLY A 656 -6.36 -27.57 -6.01
CA GLY A 656 -7.24 -27.28 -4.87
C GLY A 656 -6.69 -26.21 -3.90
N LEU A 657 -5.77 -25.37 -4.38
CA LEU A 657 -5.12 -24.33 -3.58
C LEU A 657 -6.00 -23.06 -3.50
N ASN A 658 -5.84 -22.31 -2.41
CA ASN A 658 -6.53 -21.04 -2.23
C ASN A 658 -5.78 -19.90 -2.92
N VAL A 659 -6.26 -19.50 -4.10
CA VAL A 659 -5.62 -18.46 -4.91
C VAL A 659 -5.69 -17.06 -4.26
N ALA A 660 -6.62 -16.81 -3.34
CA ALA A 660 -6.69 -15.53 -2.64
C ALA A 660 -5.62 -15.36 -1.56
N PHE A 661 -5.07 -16.46 -1.03
CA PHE A 661 -4.16 -16.44 0.12
C PHE A 661 -3.02 -17.44 -0.09
N PRO A 662 -2.02 -17.10 -0.93
CA PRO A 662 -0.82 -17.91 -1.03
C PRO A 662 -0.11 -17.97 0.33
N ARG A 663 0.39 -19.16 0.69
CA ARG A 663 1.06 -19.41 1.97
C ARG A 663 2.33 -18.57 2.08
N ASN A 664 2.64 -18.14 3.29
CA ASN A 664 3.86 -17.39 3.66
C ASN A 664 4.03 -16.03 2.96
N LEU A 665 3.01 -15.56 2.23
CA LEU A 665 3.05 -14.31 1.49
C LEU A 665 1.88 -13.44 1.89
N ALA A 666 2.11 -12.15 1.79
CA ALA A 666 1.11 -11.13 2.00
C ALA A 666 1.33 -10.03 0.96
N LYS A 667 0.28 -9.26 0.64
CA LYS A 667 0.25 -8.42 -0.57
C LYS A 667 1.40 -7.41 -0.71
N SER A 668 1.81 -6.71 0.35
CA SER A 668 2.83 -5.66 0.30
C SER A 668 3.88 -5.77 1.42
N VAL A 669 5.15 -5.95 1.10
CA VAL A 669 6.21 -6.00 2.12
C VAL A 669 6.51 -4.58 2.64
N THR A 670 5.89 -4.18 3.74
CA THR A 670 6.00 -2.82 4.34
C THR A 670 6.96 -2.75 5.53
N VAL A 671 7.54 -3.87 5.93
CA VAL A 671 8.53 -3.98 7.02
C VAL A 671 9.62 -4.95 6.58
N GLU A 672 10.83 -4.76 7.08
CA GLU A 672 11.98 -5.67 6.87
C GLU A 672 11.80 -7.00 7.62
#